data_AF-E1TJ78-F1
#
_entry.id   AF-E1TJ78-F1
#
_cell.length_a   1.000
_cell.length_b   1.000
_cell.length_c   1.000
_cell.angle_alpha   90.00
_cell.angle_beta   90.00
_cell.angle_gamma   90.00
#
_symmetry.space_group_name_H-M   'P 1'
#
loop_
_entity.id
_entity.type
_entity.pdbx_description
1 polymer ?
#
loop_
_entity_poly.entity_id
_entity_poly.type
_entity_poly.pdbx_seq_one_letter_code
_entity_poly.pdbx_strand_id
1 'polypeptide(L)'
;MSRFHTLAYDPGQTRNVLRSRFRRNLPSRVFMSAPRQNPPEYKDEDVLAALLVADMQHNDELETFRRHYEEVRLNDDVGLPTFEDAISRGWFRIVWGRVRSSRLLLDFLRHRQPPYDSTLIGLLMWRYKAHVHVSKTSLGAEHEALVEFLTSEEGTRGIDTLSPQWIAARLWDRDPTVDIKIWARRWGFLGSPIFSASKAWDGVADSAQRFYEAAISALSDAGLVTWDEFNTAGEAVFLETGSMSWTTIRTADVSSNHLLGKYLRLQRHSRGYFRDIDDDEDLLALVDLLCVDGVEQFPAREPHVNILAVVKLAQRHPSVLMQLTLHVRRHPELLAELLLLPETTLLACYLVATWDEFGSGEREAMQELDRATRAIAFDDCMAVLAHVSRGGEVSAVELSELLTLLVGMSLRSNEEARYAENLSLQICALTPEQQEDVLRQLAGRAGQSVDDSDFVALLSLLSTVRIDVARQVAGDVARVYLRYMQNEDGFFEPTHITRAHAHVLWELVLGLPEEIVSRTLNPIDVKDLLTNLEGDEKERRIIHLCRAMRAHMRLLARGISSYQGTAPRELIEALARAIRSGAQRHDEKGRLPAFSRFYDVTFSLGGKHDKPITADLSEAIRSVHIPESRQRLVDELLNIDEPGVLAHLLVNLPEEYKHSVKRRSWRWSLRMPLSLGH
;
A
#
# COMPACT_ATOMS: atom_id res chain seq x y z
N MET A 1 14.19 20.99 17.22
CA MET A 1 15.30 21.54 16.40
C MET A 1 15.24 20.88 15.02
N SER A 2 15.46 21.63 13.93
CA SER A 2 15.41 21.06 12.57
C SER A 2 16.53 20.05 12.37
N ARG A 3 16.19 18.82 11.95
CA ARG A 3 17.18 17.74 11.73
C ARG A 3 18.10 18.03 10.53
N PHE A 4 17.65 18.89 9.61
CA PHE A 4 18.41 19.38 8.46
C PHE A 4 18.34 20.91 8.39
N HIS A 5 19.26 21.58 9.08
CA HIS A 5 19.36 23.05 9.04
C HIS A 5 19.73 23.59 7.65
N THR A 6 20.40 22.77 6.85
CA THR A 6 20.91 23.11 5.53
C THR A 6 19.84 23.00 4.45
N LEU A 7 18.68 22.40 4.71
CA LEU A 7 17.66 22.16 3.68
C LEU A 7 17.17 23.46 3.03
N ALA A 8 17.12 24.57 3.77
CA ALA A 8 16.69 25.88 3.25
C ALA A 8 17.79 26.67 2.51
N TYR A 9 19.07 26.34 2.68
CA TYR A 9 20.20 27.15 2.20
C TYR A 9 21.17 26.36 1.28
N ASP A 10 21.29 25.06 1.53
CA ASP A 10 22.05 24.08 0.75
C ASP A 10 21.31 22.72 0.69
N PRO A 11 20.33 22.59 -0.21
CA PRO A 11 19.64 21.32 -0.46
C PRO A 11 20.58 20.18 -0.87
N GLY A 12 21.69 20.50 -1.55
CA GLY A 12 22.69 19.52 -1.99
C GLY A 12 23.38 18.83 -0.83
N GLN A 13 23.77 19.58 0.21
CA GLN A 13 24.32 18.97 1.42
C GLN A 13 23.31 18.06 2.11
N THR A 14 22.05 18.46 2.20
CA THR A 14 20.98 17.65 2.81
C THR A 14 20.75 16.36 2.03
N ARG A 15 20.67 16.45 0.70
CA ARG A 15 20.60 15.32 -0.23
C ARG A 15 21.73 14.33 0.02
N ASN A 16 22.97 14.81 0.12
CA ASN A 16 24.14 13.96 0.35
C ASN A 16 24.07 13.20 1.69
N VAL A 17 23.62 13.87 2.75
CA VAL A 17 23.42 13.25 4.06
C VAL A 17 22.31 12.18 3.98
N LEU A 18 21.19 12.47 3.33
CA LEU A 18 20.08 11.54 3.15
C LEU A 18 20.52 10.29 2.38
N ARG A 19 21.24 10.44 1.26
CA ARG A 19 21.76 9.31 0.47
C ARG A 19 22.64 8.38 1.31
N SER A 20 23.57 8.94 2.06
CA SER A 20 24.45 8.17 2.96
C SER A 20 23.66 7.45 4.05
N ARG A 21 22.67 8.13 4.66
CA ARG A 21 21.85 7.54 5.72
C ARG A 21 20.92 6.46 5.21
N PHE A 22 20.27 6.63 4.06
CA PHE A 22 19.41 5.59 3.48
C PHE A 22 20.20 4.36 3.05
N ARG A 23 21.36 4.54 2.40
CA ARG A 23 22.26 3.43 2.07
C ARG A 23 22.72 2.64 3.30
N ARG A 24 22.92 3.31 4.43
CA ARG A 24 23.37 2.67 5.68
C ARG A 24 22.22 2.03 6.47
N ASN A 25 21.07 2.69 6.52
CA ASN A 25 19.99 2.35 7.45
C ASN A 25 18.92 1.46 6.81
N LEU A 26 18.87 1.34 5.48
CA LEU A 26 17.91 0.49 4.78
C LEU A 26 18.68 -0.61 4.05
N PRO A 27 18.47 -1.89 4.40
CA PRO A 27 19.17 -2.99 3.74
C PRO A 27 18.76 -3.09 2.27
N SER A 28 19.75 -3.13 1.38
CA SER A 28 19.56 -3.34 -0.06
C SER A 28 19.18 -4.78 -0.37
N ARG A 29 18.24 -4.97 -1.30
CA ARG A 29 18.01 -6.29 -1.91
C ARG A 29 19.16 -6.66 -2.84
N VAL A 30 20.16 -7.39 -2.34
CA VAL A 30 21.12 -8.06 -3.22
C VAL A 30 20.46 -9.36 -3.69
N PHE A 31 19.86 -9.35 -4.87
CA PHE A 31 19.63 -10.61 -5.58
C PHE A 31 21.01 -11.14 -5.92
N MET A 32 21.50 -12.08 -5.13
CA MET A 32 22.67 -12.84 -5.50
C MET A 32 22.28 -13.65 -6.74
N SER A 33 22.64 -13.15 -7.92
CA SER A 33 22.74 -14.01 -9.09
C SER A 33 23.63 -15.18 -8.69
N ALA A 34 23.16 -16.41 -8.96
CA ALA A 34 23.94 -17.60 -8.62
C ALA A 34 25.37 -17.44 -9.19
N PRO A 35 26.42 -17.72 -8.39
CA PRO A 35 27.78 -17.63 -8.89
C PRO A 35 27.89 -18.51 -10.13
N ARG A 36 28.39 -17.93 -11.22
CA ARG A 36 28.57 -18.63 -12.50
C ARG A 36 29.44 -19.87 -12.25
N GLN A 37 28.94 -21.03 -12.66
CA GLN A 37 29.59 -22.31 -12.38
C GLN A 37 30.77 -22.59 -13.33
N ASN A 38 30.83 -21.92 -14.49
CA ASN A 38 31.85 -22.12 -15.51
C ASN A 38 32.55 -20.79 -15.89
N PRO A 39 33.86 -20.82 -16.20
CA PRO A 39 34.55 -19.67 -16.77
C PRO A 39 33.99 -19.37 -18.17
N PRO A 40 33.89 -18.09 -18.57
CA PRO A 40 33.42 -17.72 -19.91
C PRO A 40 34.40 -18.24 -20.97
N GLU A 41 33.83 -18.82 -22.04
CA GLU A 41 34.55 -19.53 -23.10
C GLU A 41 35.19 -18.58 -24.13
N TYR A 42 34.65 -17.36 -24.27
CA TYR A 42 35.04 -16.39 -25.30
C TYR A 42 35.61 -15.10 -24.70
N LYS A 43 36.50 -14.43 -25.43
CA LYS A 43 37.05 -13.12 -25.04
C LYS A 43 36.03 -12.00 -25.29
N ASP A 44 36.03 -11.00 -24.42
CA ASP A 44 35.09 -9.88 -24.50
C ASP A 44 35.21 -9.10 -25.82
N GLU A 45 36.43 -8.96 -26.39
CA GLU A 45 36.65 -8.29 -27.67
C GLU A 45 36.07 -9.06 -28.87
N ASP A 46 36.15 -10.39 -28.84
CA ASP A 46 35.63 -11.26 -29.89
C ASP A 46 34.09 -11.23 -29.88
N VAL A 47 33.50 -11.25 -28.68
CA VAL A 47 32.05 -11.09 -28.51
C VAL A 47 31.58 -9.71 -28.94
N LEU A 48 32.30 -8.64 -28.59
CA LEU A 48 31.99 -7.28 -29.04
C LEU A 48 32.03 -7.18 -30.58
N ALA A 49 33.07 -7.71 -31.22
CA ALA A 49 33.19 -7.71 -32.67
C ALA A 49 32.03 -8.45 -33.35
N ALA A 50 31.66 -9.62 -32.80
CA ALA A 50 30.54 -10.39 -33.31
C ALA A 50 29.20 -9.65 -33.17
N LEU A 51 28.95 -9.04 -32.00
CA LEU A 51 27.71 -8.30 -31.74
C LEU A 51 27.58 -7.01 -32.55
N LEU A 52 28.67 -6.34 -32.90
CA LEU A 52 28.64 -5.14 -33.75
C LEU A 52 28.07 -5.42 -35.15
N VAL A 53 28.31 -6.62 -35.69
CA VAL A 53 27.85 -7.04 -37.02
C VAL A 53 26.68 -8.03 -36.96
N ALA A 54 26.15 -8.30 -35.77
CA ALA A 54 24.97 -9.14 -35.59
C ALA A 54 23.69 -8.38 -35.93
N ASP A 55 22.83 -9.02 -36.71
CA ASP A 55 21.41 -8.69 -36.87
C ASP A 55 20.58 -9.64 -35.99
N MET A 56 19.73 -9.07 -35.14
CA MET A 56 18.93 -9.81 -34.17
C MET A 56 17.46 -9.51 -34.42
N GLN A 57 16.73 -10.53 -34.86
CA GLN A 57 15.30 -10.46 -35.17
C GLN A 57 14.52 -11.29 -34.16
N HIS A 58 13.38 -10.75 -33.72
CA HIS A 58 12.50 -11.44 -32.78
C HIS A 58 11.16 -11.75 -33.46
N ASN A 59 10.58 -12.89 -33.12
CA ASN A 59 9.30 -13.30 -33.68
C ASN A 59 8.13 -12.44 -33.20
N ASP A 60 8.33 -11.66 -32.15
CA ASP A 60 7.38 -10.69 -31.65
C ASP A 60 7.42 -9.34 -32.35
N GLU A 61 8.30 -9.11 -33.32
CA GLU A 61 8.27 -7.89 -34.12
C GLU A 61 6.95 -7.77 -34.89
N LEU A 62 6.34 -6.57 -34.90
CA LEU A 62 4.97 -6.37 -35.38
C LEU A 62 4.69 -7.04 -36.74
N GLU A 63 5.51 -6.76 -37.75
CA GLU A 63 5.30 -7.27 -39.10
C GLU A 63 5.54 -8.79 -39.20
N THR A 64 6.48 -9.32 -38.42
CA THR A 64 6.80 -10.76 -38.37
C THR A 64 5.68 -11.52 -37.67
N PHE A 65 5.26 -11.05 -36.49
CA PHE A 65 4.19 -11.66 -35.72
C PHE A 65 2.85 -11.58 -36.44
N ARG A 66 2.47 -10.42 -36.98
CA ARG A 66 1.21 -10.22 -37.71
C ARG A 66 1.11 -11.19 -38.89
N ARG A 67 2.18 -11.32 -39.68
CA ARG A 67 2.21 -12.22 -40.83
C ARG A 67 1.99 -13.67 -40.39
N HIS A 68 2.75 -14.13 -39.40
CA HIS A 68 2.63 -15.50 -38.90
C HIS A 68 1.27 -15.76 -38.26
N TYR A 69 0.71 -14.79 -37.51
CA TYR A 69 -0.61 -14.88 -36.93
C TYR A 69 -1.68 -15.08 -38.00
N GLU A 70 -1.66 -14.29 -39.07
CA GLU A 70 -2.61 -14.40 -40.18
C GLU A 70 -2.43 -15.70 -40.98
N GLU A 71 -1.19 -16.15 -41.19
CA GLU A 71 -0.91 -17.46 -41.80
C GLU A 71 -1.49 -18.60 -40.96
N VAL A 72 -1.31 -18.57 -39.64
CA VAL A 72 -1.88 -19.58 -38.73
C VAL A 72 -3.41 -19.50 -38.75
N ARG A 73 -3.99 -18.30 -38.71
CA ARG A 73 -5.44 -18.10 -38.78
C ARG A 73 -6.05 -18.67 -40.06
N LEU A 74 -5.41 -18.47 -41.22
CA LEU A 74 -5.90 -18.98 -42.50
C LEU A 74 -5.83 -20.50 -42.62
N ASN A 75 -4.92 -21.14 -41.86
CA ASN A 75 -4.74 -22.59 -41.84
C ASN A 75 -5.51 -23.28 -40.68
N ASP A 76 -6.11 -22.50 -39.78
CA ASP A 76 -6.86 -23.00 -38.62
C ASP A 76 -8.37 -23.01 -38.92
N ASP A 77 -8.96 -24.19 -39.03
CA ASP A 77 -10.41 -24.38 -39.30
C ASP A 77 -11.31 -23.98 -38.11
N VAL A 78 -10.71 -23.55 -36.99
CA VAL A 78 -11.37 -23.39 -35.69
C VAL A 78 -11.82 -21.95 -35.41
N GLY A 79 -11.56 -21.02 -36.35
CA GLY A 79 -12.15 -19.68 -36.34
C GLY A 79 -11.44 -18.67 -35.44
N LEU A 80 -10.10 -18.66 -35.44
CA LEU A 80 -9.31 -17.60 -34.84
C LEU A 80 -9.74 -16.20 -35.37
N PRO A 81 -9.86 -15.18 -34.49
CA PRO A 81 -10.17 -13.81 -34.92
C PRO A 81 -9.03 -13.22 -35.76
N THR A 82 -9.31 -12.15 -36.52
CA THR A 82 -8.24 -11.42 -37.23
C THR A 82 -7.26 -10.80 -36.23
N PHE A 83 -6.04 -10.48 -36.67
CA PHE A 83 -5.07 -9.82 -35.80
C PHE A 83 -5.62 -8.48 -35.25
N GLU A 84 -6.32 -7.71 -36.09
CA GLU A 84 -6.94 -6.44 -35.67
C GLU A 84 -8.09 -6.66 -34.68
N ASP A 85 -8.91 -7.72 -34.86
CA ASP A 85 -9.92 -8.09 -33.87
C ASP A 85 -9.29 -8.55 -32.55
N ALA A 86 -8.15 -9.24 -32.59
CA ALA A 86 -7.42 -9.64 -31.39
C ALA A 86 -6.87 -8.41 -30.64
N ILE A 87 -6.35 -7.40 -31.36
CA ILE A 87 -5.95 -6.11 -30.79
C ILE A 87 -7.18 -5.39 -30.20
N SER A 88 -8.30 -5.33 -30.92
CA SER A 88 -9.51 -4.64 -30.45
C SER A 88 -10.13 -5.32 -29.22
N ARG A 89 -9.95 -6.63 -29.07
CA ARG A 89 -10.31 -7.41 -27.87
C ARG A 89 -9.31 -7.24 -26.72
N GLY A 90 -8.22 -6.50 -26.93
CA GLY A 90 -7.17 -6.29 -25.94
C GLY A 90 -6.28 -7.52 -25.71
N TRP A 91 -6.28 -8.52 -26.59
CA TRP A 91 -5.45 -9.72 -26.45
C TRP A 91 -3.98 -9.43 -26.67
N PHE A 92 -3.70 -8.53 -27.62
CA PHE A 92 -2.36 -8.08 -27.96
C PHE A 92 -2.24 -6.57 -27.80
N ARG A 93 -1.01 -6.10 -27.62
CA ARG A 93 -0.63 -4.67 -27.67
C ARG A 93 0.66 -4.52 -28.45
N ILE A 94 0.90 -3.32 -28.96
CA ILE A 94 2.13 -3.01 -29.69
C ILE A 94 2.94 -2.08 -28.80
N VAL A 95 4.08 -2.56 -28.31
CA VAL A 95 5.01 -1.78 -27.48
C VAL A 95 6.39 -1.79 -28.15
N TRP A 96 6.92 -0.61 -28.42
CA TRP A 96 8.21 -0.38 -29.07
C TRP A 96 8.38 -1.17 -30.40
N GLY A 97 7.28 -1.32 -31.13
CA GLY A 97 7.20 -2.08 -32.39
C GLY A 97 7.21 -3.61 -32.23
N ARG A 98 6.98 -4.12 -31.02
CA ARG A 98 6.85 -5.54 -30.68
C ARG A 98 5.44 -5.85 -30.18
N VAL A 99 4.95 -7.04 -30.46
CA VAL A 99 3.64 -7.55 -30.03
C VAL A 99 3.78 -8.14 -28.63
N ARG A 100 2.98 -7.62 -27.71
CA ARG A 100 2.89 -8.03 -26.31
C ARG A 100 1.54 -8.66 -26.04
N SER A 101 1.52 -9.68 -25.20
CA SER A 101 0.28 -10.38 -24.85
C SER A 101 -0.29 -9.75 -23.59
N SER A 102 -1.61 -9.56 -23.53
CA SER A 102 -2.26 -9.09 -22.30
C SER A 102 -2.71 -10.27 -21.44
N ARG A 103 -2.76 -10.09 -20.12
CA ARG A 103 -3.33 -11.01 -19.14
C ARG A 103 -4.77 -11.36 -19.48
N LEU A 104 -5.51 -10.43 -20.06
CA LEU A 104 -6.85 -10.66 -20.60
C LEU A 104 -6.89 -11.89 -21.52
N LEU A 105 -5.88 -12.07 -22.37
CA LEU A 105 -5.75 -13.25 -23.21
C LEU A 105 -5.53 -14.52 -22.38
N LEU A 106 -4.59 -14.47 -21.42
CA LEU A 106 -4.28 -15.61 -20.57
C LEU A 106 -5.45 -16.01 -19.66
N ASP A 107 -6.22 -15.04 -19.15
CA ASP A 107 -7.43 -15.28 -18.37
C ASP A 107 -8.57 -15.79 -19.24
N PHE A 108 -8.72 -15.25 -20.45
CA PHE A 108 -9.65 -15.78 -21.46
C PHE A 108 -9.37 -17.25 -21.76
N LEU A 109 -8.11 -17.60 -22.06
CA LEU A 109 -7.71 -19.00 -22.31
C LEU A 109 -7.98 -19.89 -21.10
N ARG A 110 -7.61 -19.43 -19.89
CA ARG A 110 -7.80 -20.18 -18.64
C ARG A 110 -9.27 -20.46 -18.31
N HIS A 111 -10.16 -19.49 -18.55
CA HIS A 111 -11.55 -19.55 -18.07
C HIS A 111 -12.56 -19.94 -19.13
N ARG A 112 -12.29 -19.64 -20.41
CA ARG A 112 -13.24 -19.89 -21.50
C ARG A 112 -12.87 -21.11 -22.34
N GLN A 113 -11.62 -21.57 -22.31
CA GLN A 113 -11.10 -22.71 -23.07
C GLN A 113 -11.66 -22.72 -24.51
N PRO A 114 -11.37 -21.67 -25.30
CA PRO A 114 -11.88 -21.55 -26.66
C PRO A 114 -11.40 -22.74 -27.50
N PRO A 115 -12.11 -23.08 -28.59
CA PRO A 115 -11.76 -24.24 -29.39
C PRO A 115 -10.38 -24.13 -30.08
N TYR A 116 -9.83 -22.91 -30.19
CA TYR A 116 -8.49 -22.60 -30.73
C TYR A 116 -7.42 -22.34 -29.65
N ASP A 117 -7.63 -22.77 -28.40
CA ASP A 117 -6.70 -22.52 -27.27
C ASP A 117 -5.27 -23.01 -27.55
N SER A 118 -5.11 -24.26 -28.03
CA SER A 118 -3.79 -24.83 -28.35
C SER A 118 -3.04 -24.06 -29.44
N THR A 119 -3.74 -23.62 -30.48
CA THR A 119 -3.18 -22.81 -31.57
C THR A 119 -2.70 -21.47 -31.04
N LEU A 120 -3.50 -20.82 -30.18
CA LEU A 120 -3.16 -19.53 -29.58
C LEU A 120 -2.00 -19.64 -28.59
N ILE A 121 -1.95 -20.69 -27.75
CA ILE A 121 -0.79 -20.99 -26.89
C ILE A 121 0.47 -21.22 -27.74
N GLY A 122 0.35 -21.94 -28.86
CA GLY A 122 1.45 -22.16 -29.81
C GLY A 122 2.01 -20.85 -30.35
N LEU A 123 1.14 -19.92 -30.77
CA LEU A 123 1.51 -18.57 -31.20
C LEU A 123 2.22 -17.78 -30.09
N LEU A 124 1.71 -17.85 -28.86
CA LEU A 124 2.30 -17.19 -27.69
C LEU A 124 3.71 -17.71 -27.39
N MET A 125 3.95 -19.02 -27.51
CA MET A 125 5.26 -19.61 -27.31
C MET A 125 6.23 -19.30 -28.46
N TRP A 126 5.74 -19.30 -29.70
CA TRP A 126 6.54 -18.98 -30.89
C TRP A 126 7.08 -17.54 -30.86
N ARG A 127 6.27 -16.61 -30.33
CA ARG A 127 6.60 -15.20 -30.16
C ARG A 127 7.90 -14.94 -29.40
N TYR A 128 8.24 -15.77 -28.42
CA TYR A 128 9.44 -15.62 -27.58
C TYR A 128 10.75 -16.08 -28.25
N LYS A 129 10.69 -16.61 -29.49
CA LYS A 129 11.90 -17.03 -30.20
C LYS A 129 12.62 -15.84 -30.83
N ALA A 130 13.95 -15.87 -30.75
CA ALA A 130 14.85 -14.90 -31.37
C ALA A 130 15.75 -15.60 -32.40
N HIS A 131 16.13 -14.86 -33.43
CA HIS A 131 17.01 -15.28 -34.50
C HIS A 131 18.19 -14.32 -34.59
N VAL A 132 19.40 -14.86 -34.48
CA VAL A 132 20.64 -14.08 -34.60
C VAL A 132 21.29 -14.44 -35.93
N HIS A 133 21.52 -13.44 -36.77
CA HIS A 133 22.29 -13.56 -37.99
C HIS A 133 23.60 -12.78 -37.84
N VAL A 134 24.73 -13.46 -38.04
CA VAL A 134 26.04 -12.82 -38.01
C VAL A 134 26.71 -13.03 -39.36
N SER A 135 27.09 -11.93 -40.01
CA SER A 135 27.75 -11.97 -41.31
C SER A 135 29.14 -12.60 -41.19
N LYS A 136 29.29 -13.85 -41.65
CA LYS A 136 30.57 -14.58 -41.70
C LYS A 136 31.62 -13.90 -42.60
N THR A 137 31.22 -13.03 -43.53
CA THR A 137 32.16 -12.29 -44.39
C THR A 137 32.73 -11.05 -43.71
N SER A 138 32.11 -10.61 -42.60
CA SER A 138 32.51 -9.43 -41.84
C SER A 138 33.42 -9.77 -40.65
N LEU A 139 33.45 -11.03 -40.22
CA LEU A 139 34.32 -11.55 -39.17
C LEU A 139 35.30 -12.55 -39.77
N GLY A 140 36.55 -12.56 -39.28
CA GLY A 140 37.57 -13.49 -39.76
C GLY A 140 37.25 -14.96 -39.41
N ALA A 141 37.99 -15.90 -40.00
CA ALA A 141 37.82 -17.34 -39.76
C ALA A 141 38.06 -17.73 -38.28
N GLU A 142 38.82 -16.92 -37.55
CA GLU A 142 39.08 -17.07 -36.13
C GLU A 142 37.83 -16.94 -35.23
N HIS A 143 36.73 -16.36 -35.73
CA HIS A 143 35.46 -16.20 -35.00
C HIS A 143 34.40 -17.25 -35.36
N GLU A 144 34.71 -18.25 -36.19
CA GLU A 144 33.71 -19.18 -36.73
C GLU A 144 32.95 -19.95 -35.64
N ALA A 145 33.66 -20.45 -34.61
CA ALA A 145 33.05 -21.18 -33.50
C ALA A 145 32.11 -20.30 -32.66
N LEU A 146 32.47 -19.03 -32.46
CA LEU A 146 31.61 -18.05 -31.78
C LEU A 146 30.37 -17.73 -32.61
N VAL A 147 30.52 -17.54 -33.92
CA VAL A 147 29.38 -17.31 -34.82
C VAL A 147 28.43 -18.52 -34.80
N GLU A 148 28.96 -19.74 -34.89
CA GLU A 148 28.15 -20.96 -34.82
C GLU A 148 27.38 -21.02 -33.49
N PHE A 149 28.05 -20.78 -32.37
CA PHE A 149 27.41 -20.70 -31.05
C PHE A 149 26.28 -19.66 -31.03
N LEU A 150 26.56 -18.40 -31.43
CA LEU A 150 25.57 -17.31 -31.43
C LEU A 150 24.33 -17.59 -32.28
N THR A 151 24.49 -18.36 -33.36
CA THR A 151 23.36 -18.77 -34.24
C THR A 151 22.62 -20.02 -33.78
N SER A 152 23.10 -20.72 -32.75
CA SER A 152 22.46 -21.92 -32.19
C SER A 152 21.29 -21.59 -31.26
N GLU A 153 20.39 -22.55 -31.01
CA GLU A 153 19.31 -22.36 -30.03
C GLU A 153 19.83 -22.05 -28.62
N GLU A 154 20.99 -22.58 -28.24
CA GLU A 154 21.60 -22.30 -26.94
C GLU A 154 22.17 -20.88 -26.89
N GLY A 155 22.90 -20.46 -27.92
CA GLY A 155 23.43 -19.10 -28.01
C GLY A 155 22.34 -18.03 -28.11
N THR A 156 21.18 -18.32 -28.71
CA THR A 156 20.05 -17.36 -28.73
C THR A 156 19.51 -17.00 -27.35
N ARG A 157 19.85 -17.76 -26.30
CA ARG A 157 19.47 -17.47 -24.90
C ARG A 157 20.44 -16.53 -24.19
N GLY A 158 21.57 -16.21 -24.81
CA GLY A 158 22.58 -15.28 -24.31
C GLY A 158 23.99 -15.87 -24.35
N ILE A 159 24.96 -15.02 -23.98
CA ILE A 159 26.38 -15.38 -23.96
C ILE A 159 27.04 -15.04 -22.62
N ASP A 160 27.79 -15.98 -22.08
CA ASP A 160 28.62 -15.75 -20.91
C ASP A 160 29.92 -15.01 -21.29
N THR A 161 30.13 -13.87 -20.65
CA THR A 161 31.28 -12.97 -20.88
C THR A 161 31.91 -12.56 -19.56
N LEU A 162 33.20 -12.18 -19.58
CA LEU A 162 33.88 -11.72 -18.35
C LEU A 162 33.34 -10.37 -17.90
N SER A 163 33.16 -9.46 -18.86
CA SER A 163 32.79 -8.06 -18.59
C SER A 163 31.59 -7.62 -19.44
N PRO A 164 30.39 -8.17 -19.23
CA PRO A 164 29.20 -7.84 -20.03
C PRO A 164 28.86 -6.34 -19.99
N GLN A 165 29.11 -5.66 -18.86
CA GLN A 165 28.94 -4.20 -18.75
C GLN A 165 29.84 -3.44 -19.71
N TRP A 166 31.09 -3.88 -19.87
CA TRP A 166 32.07 -3.24 -20.75
C TRP A 166 31.67 -3.41 -22.22
N ILE A 167 31.27 -4.63 -22.62
CA ILE A 167 30.80 -4.91 -23.98
C ILE A 167 29.56 -4.04 -24.29
N ALA A 168 28.58 -4.01 -23.39
CA ALA A 168 27.37 -3.20 -23.54
C ALA A 168 27.68 -1.71 -23.75
N ALA A 169 28.59 -1.15 -22.95
CA ALA A 169 29.03 0.24 -23.12
C ALA A 169 29.72 0.48 -24.47
N ARG A 170 30.54 -0.49 -24.93
CA ARG A 170 31.28 -0.36 -26.20
C ARG A 170 30.42 -0.56 -27.45
N LEU A 171 29.29 -1.25 -27.32
CA LEU A 171 28.31 -1.34 -28.40
C LEU A 171 27.66 0.00 -28.74
N TRP A 172 27.56 0.90 -27.77
CA TRP A 172 26.95 2.23 -27.97
C TRP A 172 27.92 3.27 -28.55
N ASP A 173 29.19 3.25 -28.11
CA ASP A 173 30.15 4.30 -28.44
C ASP A 173 30.92 4.06 -29.75
N ARG A 174 31.13 2.80 -30.13
CA ARG A 174 31.86 2.43 -31.36
C ARG A 174 31.05 2.65 -32.62
N ASP A 175 29.74 2.72 -32.51
CA ASP A 175 28.83 3.07 -33.61
C ASP A 175 27.97 4.28 -33.20
N PRO A 176 28.36 5.51 -33.56
CA PRO A 176 27.59 6.71 -33.22
C PRO A 176 26.23 6.78 -33.94
N THR A 177 26.02 5.93 -34.96
CA THR A 177 24.76 5.84 -35.72
C THR A 177 23.83 4.76 -35.19
N VAL A 178 24.26 3.96 -34.20
CA VAL A 178 23.45 2.87 -33.66
C VAL A 178 22.19 3.42 -33.01
N ASP A 179 21.05 2.88 -33.45
CA ASP A 179 19.76 3.16 -32.85
C ASP A 179 19.65 2.48 -31.48
N ILE A 180 18.99 3.13 -30.52
CA ILE A 180 18.82 2.62 -29.15
C ILE A 180 18.09 1.27 -29.11
N LYS A 181 17.20 0.99 -30.07
CA LYS A 181 16.53 -0.31 -30.18
C LYS A 181 17.49 -1.42 -30.61
N ILE A 182 18.38 -1.14 -31.56
CA ILE A 182 19.41 -2.09 -32.01
C ILE A 182 20.40 -2.35 -30.86
N TRP A 183 20.83 -1.29 -30.19
CA TRP A 183 21.69 -1.39 -29.02
C TRP A 183 21.03 -2.22 -27.90
N ALA A 184 19.76 -1.94 -27.56
CA ALA A 184 19.04 -2.62 -26.49
C ALA A 184 18.88 -4.12 -26.74
N ARG A 185 18.68 -4.56 -27.99
CA ARG A 185 18.64 -5.99 -28.34
C ARG A 185 19.98 -6.68 -28.06
N ARG A 186 21.08 -6.07 -28.51
CA ARG A 186 22.44 -6.59 -28.30
C ARG A 186 22.81 -6.57 -26.81
N TRP A 187 22.32 -5.59 -26.08
CA TRP A 187 22.46 -5.49 -24.63
C TRP A 187 21.64 -6.55 -23.88
N GLY A 188 20.38 -6.79 -24.29
CA GLY A 188 19.53 -7.86 -23.75
C GLY A 188 20.16 -9.24 -23.93
N PHE A 189 20.82 -9.46 -25.08
CA PHE A 189 21.58 -10.68 -25.35
C PHE A 189 22.75 -10.93 -24.36
N LEU A 190 23.28 -9.87 -23.74
CA LEU A 190 24.29 -9.96 -22.67
C LEU A 190 23.68 -10.18 -21.28
N GLY A 191 22.36 -10.37 -21.19
CA GLY A 191 21.60 -10.47 -19.95
C GLY A 191 21.30 -9.10 -19.32
N SER A 192 21.19 -8.04 -20.13
CA SER A 192 20.88 -6.67 -19.70
C SER A 192 21.75 -6.17 -18.54
N PRO A 193 23.10 -6.26 -18.63
CA PRO A 193 23.99 -5.85 -17.55
C PRO A 193 23.78 -4.38 -17.19
N ILE A 194 23.58 -4.10 -15.90
CA ILE A 194 23.42 -2.73 -15.39
C ILE A 194 24.82 -2.09 -15.22
N PHE A 195 24.99 -0.87 -15.71
CA PHE A 195 26.21 -0.07 -15.56
C PHE A 195 25.91 1.43 -15.54
N SER A 196 26.89 2.24 -15.13
CA SER A 196 26.82 3.71 -15.18
C SER A 196 27.39 4.22 -16.50
N ALA A 197 26.53 4.82 -17.32
CA ALA A 197 26.87 5.45 -18.59
C ALA A 197 27.94 6.56 -18.44
N SER A 198 27.80 7.42 -17.43
CA SER A 198 28.75 8.50 -17.15
C SER A 198 30.15 7.98 -16.84
N LYS A 199 30.27 6.89 -16.05
CA LYS A 199 31.56 6.22 -15.78
C LYS A 199 32.10 5.47 -17.00
N ALA A 200 31.21 4.80 -17.74
CA ALA A 200 31.61 3.96 -18.86
C ALA A 200 32.13 4.77 -20.06
N TRP A 201 31.67 6.01 -20.20
CA TRP A 201 32.03 6.93 -21.30
C TRP A 201 32.70 8.21 -20.82
N ASP A 202 33.31 8.20 -19.64
CA ASP A 202 34.09 9.34 -19.14
C ASP A 202 35.18 9.74 -20.17
N GLY A 203 35.26 11.02 -20.48
CA GLY A 203 36.17 11.56 -21.50
C GLY A 203 35.79 11.31 -22.98
N VAL A 204 34.67 10.63 -23.27
CA VAL A 204 34.13 10.49 -24.65
C VAL A 204 33.02 11.53 -24.83
N ALA A 205 33.30 12.61 -25.56
CA ALA A 205 32.38 13.72 -25.72
C ALA A 205 31.00 13.25 -26.21
N ASP A 206 29.96 13.67 -25.50
CA ASP A 206 28.53 13.54 -25.82
C ASP A 206 27.92 12.11 -25.90
N SER A 207 28.70 11.03 -25.73
CA SER A 207 28.17 9.66 -25.78
C SER A 207 27.12 9.36 -24.70
N ALA A 208 27.38 9.80 -23.46
CA ALA A 208 26.46 9.62 -22.34
C ALA A 208 25.18 10.44 -22.52
N GLN A 209 25.31 11.69 -22.96
CA GLN A 209 24.17 12.56 -23.21
C GLN A 209 23.28 12.03 -24.34
N ARG A 210 23.90 11.60 -25.46
CA ARG A 210 23.19 10.95 -26.58
C ARG A 210 22.43 9.71 -26.12
N PHE A 211 23.03 8.91 -25.21
CA PHE A 211 22.36 7.75 -24.63
C PHE A 211 21.13 8.14 -23.81
N TYR A 212 21.25 9.14 -22.93
CA TYR A 212 20.13 9.57 -22.09
C TYR A 212 18.96 10.08 -22.92
N GLU A 213 19.23 10.92 -23.93
CA GLU A 213 18.21 11.43 -24.85
C GLU A 213 17.51 10.30 -25.61
N ALA A 214 18.29 9.36 -26.14
CA ALA A 214 17.73 8.21 -26.86
C ALA A 214 16.92 7.28 -25.96
N ALA A 215 17.38 7.00 -24.74
CA ALA A 215 16.67 6.17 -23.76
C ALA A 215 15.36 6.81 -23.29
N ILE A 216 15.38 8.13 -22.98
CA ILE A 216 14.18 8.86 -22.58
C ILE A 216 13.18 8.96 -23.73
N SER A 217 13.64 9.20 -24.97
CA SER A 217 12.77 9.19 -26.15
C SER A 217 12.17 7.80 -26.37
N ALA A 218 12.97 6.73 -26.31
CA ALA A 218 12.47 5.36 -26.42
C ALA A 218 11.39 5.05 -25.39
N LEU A 219 11.61 5.40 -24.11
CA LEU A 219 10.62 5.21 -23.05
C LEU A 219 9.34 6.04 -23.26
N SER A 220 9.45 7.24 -23.84
CA SER A 220 8.33 8.15 -24.08
C SER A 220 7.47 7.70 -25.27
N ASP A 221 8.11 7.17 -26.31
CA ASP A 221 7.49 6.87 -27.61
C ASP A 221 7.16 5.37 -27.77
N ALA A 222 7.52 4.53 -26.80
CA ALA A 222 7.34 3.08 -26.86
C ALA A 222 5.87 2.62 -26.89
N GLY A 223 4.88 3.49 -26.63
CA GLY A 223 3.49 3.04 -26.50
C GLY A 223 3.25 2.22 -25.22
N LEU A 224 4.00 2.55 -24.15
CA LEU A 224 3.77 1.98 -22.82
C LEU A 224 2.35 2.27 -22.36
N VAL A 225 1.76 1.30 -21.67
CA VAL A 225 0.42 1.42 -21.06
C VAL A 225 0.35 2.70 -20.24
N THR A 226 -0.73 3.45 -20.39
CA THR A 226 -1.02 4.63 -19.58
C THR A 226 -1.88 4.26 -18.37
N TRP A 227 -1.96 5.15 -17.38
CA TRP A 227 -2.83 4.94 -16.23
C TRP A 227 -4.32 4.79 -16.60
N ASP A 228 -4.80 5.54 -17.59
CA ASP A 228 -6.21 5.48 -18.01
C ASP A 228 -6.54 4.13 -18.68
N GLU A 229 -5.66 3.65 -19.54
CA GLU A 229 -5.77 2.32 -20.15
C GLU A 229 -5.65 1.21 -19.11
N PHE A 230 -4.77 1.37 -18.12
CA PHE A 230 -4.63 0.43 -17.02
C PHE A 230 -5.93 0.33 -16.20
N ASN A 231 -6.55 1.47 -15.88
CA ASN A 231 -7.81 1.51 -15.14
C ASN A 231 -8.94 0.85 -15.96
N THR A 232 -9.07 1.21 -17.24
CA THR A 232 -10.11 0.67 -18.15
C THR A 232 -9.98 -0.84 -18.32
N ALA A 233 -8.75 -1.34 -18.50
CA ALA A 233 -8.50 -2.78 -18.63
C ALA A 233 -8.86 -3.53 -17.34
N GLY A 234 -8.54 -2.97 -16.17
CA GLY A 234 -8.93 -3.56 -14.88
C GLY A 234 -10.44 -3.70 -14.72
N GLU A 235 -11.22 -2.70 -15.14
CA GLU A 235 -12.68 -2.75 -15.13
C GLU A 235 -13.25 -3.82 -16.07
N ALA A 236 -12.69 -3.96 -17.27
CA ALA A 236 -13.11 -4.99 -18.22
C ALA A 236 -12.89 -6.41 -17.68
N VAL A 237 -11.72 -6.68 -17.07
CA VAL A 237 -11.42 -7.98 -16.42
C VAL A 237 -12.42 -8.28 -15.31
N PHE A 238 -12.76 -7.27 -14.50
CA PHE A 238 -13.74 -7.44 -13.43
C PHE A 238 -15.11 -7.88 -13.98
N LEU A 239 -15.60 -7.15 -14.99
CA LEU A 239 -16.89 -7.43 -15.61
C LEU A 239 -16.94 -8.82 -16.25
N GLU A 240 -15.84 -9.28 -16.85
CA GLU A 240 -15.78 -10.59 -17.51
C GLU A 240 -15.61 -11.77 -16.56
N THR A 241 -14.86 -11.60 -15.47
CA THR A 241 -14.49 -12.70 -14.57
C THR A 241 -15.42 -12.84 -13.36
N GLY A 242 -16.20 -11.81 -13.03
CA GLY A 242 -17.08 -11.81 -11.84
C GLY A 242 -16.33 -11.96 -10.51
N SER A 243 -14.99 -11.81 -10.51
CA SER A 243 -14.16 -12.00 -9.32
C SER A 243 -14.41 -10.87 -8.32
N MET A 244 -14.95 -11.23 -7.14
CA MET A 244 -15.22 -10.33 -6.00
C MET A 244 -13.99 -9.57 -5.48
N SER A 245 -12.75 -9.93 -5.88
CA SER A 245 -11.57 -9.17 -5.45
C SER A 245 -11.58 -7.72 -5.94
N TRP A 246 -12.42 -7.39 -6.92
CA TRP A 246 -12.54 -6.05 -7.52
C TRP A 246 -13.64 -5.18 -6.90
N THR A 247 -14.68 -5.72 -6.25
CA THR A 247 -15.74 -4.89 -5.64
C THR A 247 -15.25 -4.10 -4.44
N THR A 248 -14.30 -4.65 -3.66
CA THR A 248 -13.60 -3.92 -2.58
C THR A 248 -12.68 -2.81 -3.11
N ILE A 249 -12.34 -2.86 -4.41
CA ILE A 249 -11.51 -1.87 -5.11
C ILE A 249 -12.35 -0.69 -5.58
N ARG A 250 -13.64 -0.91 -5.89
CA ARG A 250 -14.59 0.09 -6.37
C ARG A 250 -14.96 1.16 -5.32
N THR A 251 -14.87 0.83 -4.03
CA THR A 251 -15.21 1.73 -2.92
C THR A 251 -14.05 2.60 -2.46
N ALA A 252 -12.82 2.31 -2.90
CA ALA A 252 -11.71 3.24 -2.77
C ALA A 252 -11.70 4.17 -3.98
N ASP A 253 -12.65 5.09 -3.99
CA ASP A 253 -12.67 6.24 -4.89
C ASP A 253 -11.42 7.08 -4.59
N VAL A 254 -10.30 6.73 -5.21
CA VAL A 254 -9.10 7.57 -5.16
C VAL A 254 -8.85 8.06 -6.56
N SER A 255 -9.48 9.19 -6.85
CA SER A 255 -9.19 10.17 -7.89
C SER A 255 -7.75 10.70 -7.88
N SER A 256 -6.81 9.98 -7.25
CA SER A 256 -5.45 10.37 -7.03
C SER A 256 -4.63 10.30 -8.31
N ASN A 257 -4.46 11.44 -8.95
CA ASN A 257 -3.46 11.62 -10.01
C ASN A 257 -2.01 11.58 -9.48
N HIS A 258 -1.83 11.49 -8.17
CA HIS A 258 -0.55 11.50 -7.49
C HIS A 258 0.11 10.11 -7.38
N LEU A 259 1.42 10.08 -7.16
CA LEU A 259 2.22 8.85 -7.30
C LEU A 259 2.04 7.85 -6.16
N LEU A 260 1.75 8.31 -4.92
CA LEU A 260 1.43 7.39 -3.82
C LEU A 260 0.17 6.55 -4.12
N GLY A 261 -0.93 7.20 -4.51
CA GLY A 261 -2.19 6.53 -4.81
C GLY A 261 -2.06 5.59 -6.01
N LYS A 262 -1.35 6.03 -7.05
CA LYS A 262 -0.94 5.21 -8.20
C LYS A 262 -0.15 3.96 -7.76
N TYR A 263 0.86 4.10 -6.90
CA TYR A 263 1.64 2.97 -6.40
C TYR A 263 0.80 1.99 -5.57
N LEU A 264 -0.07 2.49 -4.68
CA LEU A 264 -0.93 1.64 -3.86
C LEU A 264 -1.91 0.84 -4.72
N ARG A 265 -2.43 1.46 -5.79
CA ARG A 265 -3.21 0.76 -6.82
C ARG A 265 -2.40 -0.39 -7.39
N LEU A 266 -1.16 -0.14 -7.82
CA LEU A 266 -0.29 -1.21 -8.33
C LEU A 266 -0.12 -2.35 -7.32
N GLN A 267 0.16 -2.03 -6.06
CA GLN A 267 0.36 -3.04 -5.01
C GLN A 267 -0.90 -3.88 -4.73
N ARG A 268 -2.10 -3.31 -4.86
CA ARG A 268 -3.36 -4.05 -4.71
C ARG A 268 -3.62 -4.99 -5.89
N HIS A 269 -3.18 -4.63 -7.09
CA HIS A 269 -3.29 -5.45 -8.29
C HIS A 269 -2.10 -6.45 -8.46
N SER A 270 -1.06 -6.37 -7.63
CA SER A 270 0.26 -7.00 -7.85
C SER A 270 0.33 -8.53 -7.76
N ARG A 271 -0.66 -9.19 -7.14
CA ARG A 271 -0.57 -10.65 -6.97
C ARG A 271 -0.87 -11.48 -8.22
N GLY A 272 -1.31 -10.89 -9.34
CA GLY A 272 -1.58 -11.68 -10.55
C GLY A 272 -1.60 -10.96 -11.90
N TYR A 273 -1.68 -9.62 -11.92
CA TYR A 273 -1.78 -8.83 -13.16
C TYR A 273 -0.42 -8.39 -13.73
N PHE A 274 0.63 -8.40 -12.91
CA PHE A 274 1.91 -7.75 -13.24
C PHE A 274 2.84 -8.57 -14.12
N ARG A 275 2.50 -9.82 -14.39
CA ARG A 275 3.24 -10.61 -15.38
C ARG A 275 3.07 -10.07 -16.81
N ASP A 276 2.17 -9.11 -17.03
CA ASP A 276 2.05 -8.32 -18.28
C ASP A 276 3.12 -7.24 -18.41
N ILE A 277 3.70 -6.79 -17.29
CA ILE A 277 4.78 -5.79 -17.25
C ILE A 277 6.15 -6.45 -17.49
N ASP A 278 6.23 -7.77 -17.28
CA ASP A 278 7.45 -8.57 -17.49
C ASP A 278 7.78 -8.81 -18.99
N ASP A 279 6.94 -8.41 -19.95
CA ASP A 279 7.27 -8.63 -21.37
C ASP A 279 8.11 -7.48 -21.99
N ASP A 280 8.30 -6.35 -21.30
CA ASP A 280 9.10 -5.21 -21.78
C ASP A 280 10.42 -5.04 -21.00
N GLU A 281 11.03 -6.16 -20.60
CA GLU A 281 12.28 -6.21 -19.82
C GLU A 281 13.36 -5.28 -20.39
N ASP A 282 13.59 -5.27 -21.70
CA ASP A 282 14.61 -4.41 -22.33
C ASP A 282 14.31 -2.92 -22.10
N LEU A 283 13.07 -2.49 -22.29
CA LEU A 283 12.68 -1.09 -22.16
C LEU A 283 12.69 -0.66 -20.69
N LEU A 284 12.16 -1.49 -19.79
CA LEU A 284 12.14 -1.21 -18.35
C LEU A 284 13.53 -1.25 -17.74
N ALA A 285 14.42 -2.09 -18.25
CA ALA A 285 15.82 -2.09 -17.81
C ALA A 285 16.55 -0.80 -18.20
N LEU A 286 16.10 -0.03 -19.22
CA LEU A 286 16.61 1.33 -19.45
C LEU A 286 16.34 2.25 -18.25
N VAL A 287 15.22 2.06 -17.55
CA VAL A 287 14.91 2.80 -16.31
C VAL A 287 15.98 2.51 -15.25
N ASP A 288 16.41 1.25 -15.13
CA ASP A 288 17.48 0.86 -14.21
C ASP A 288 18.80 1.56 -14.54
N LEU A 289 19.20 1.62 -15.82
CA LEU A 289 20.41 2.32 -16.25
C LEU A 289 20.36 3.82 -15.95
N LEU A 290 19.23 4.46 -16.25
CA LEU A 290 19.02 5.88 -15.96
C LEU A 290 19.08 6.18 -14.45
N CYS A 291 18.55 5.28 -13.62
CA CYS A 291 18.57 5.41 -12.16
C CYS A 291 19.97 5.17 -11.57
N VAL A 292 20.67 4.10 -11.98
CA VAL A 292 22.05 3.83 -11.53
C VAL A 292 22.97 4.96 -11.89
N ASP A 293 22.84 5.51 -13.08
CA ASP A 293 23.71 6.61 -13.46
C ASP A 293 23.45 7.89 -12.65
N GLY A 294 22.18 8.21 -12.37
CA GLY A 294 21.82 9.28 -11.44
C GLY A 294 22.29 9.04 -10.00
N VAL A 295 22.49 7.78 -9.61
CA VAL A 295 23.15 7.43 -8.34
C VAL A 295 24.66 7.71 -8.41
N GLU A 296 25.31 7.32 -9.49
CA GLU A 296 26.77 7.36 -9.61
C GLU A 296 27.35 8.76 -9.88
N GLN A 297 26.59 9.68 -10.48
CA GLN A 297 26.99 11.08 -10.71
C GLN A 297 27.02 11.96 -9.44
N PHE A 298 27.51 11.41 -8.33
CA PHE A 298 27.64 12.09 -7.04
C PHE A 298 28.96 12.87 -6.92
N PRO A 299 28.98 14.08 -6.30
CA PRO A 299 27.85 14.85 -5.73
C PRO A 299 27.31 15.95 -6.66
N ALA A 300 25.98 16.11 -6.72
CA ALA A 300 25.30 17.23 -7.41
C ALA A 300 24.35 17.99 -6.46
N ARG A 301 24.14 19.28 -6.71
CA ARG A 301 23.29 20.15 -5.86
C ARG A 301 21.79 19.88 -6.05
N GLU A 302 21.39 19.54 -7.27
CA GLU A 302 20.00 19.32 -7.66
C GLU A 302 19.72 17.83 -7.93
N PRO A 303 18.46 17.37 -7.82
CA PRO A 303 18.06 16.04 -8.24
C PRO A 303 18.49 15.77 -9.69
N HIS A 304 18.96 14.55 -9.94
CA HIS A 304 19.53 14.24 -11.25
C HIS A 304 18.46 14.29 -12.35
N VAL A 305 18.77 14.91 -13.49
CA VAL A 305 17.81 15.12 -14.60
C VAL A 305 17.19 13.81 -15.10
N ASN A 306 17.97 12.73 -15.17
CA ASN A 306 17.45 11.40 -15.56
C ASN A 306 16.40 10.88 -14.57
N ILE A 307 16.58 11.11 -13.27
CA ILE A 307 15.64 10.69 -12.24
C ILE A 307 14.35 11.50 -12.35
N LEU A 308 14.46 12.81 -12.60
CA LEU A 308 13.30 13.67 -12.88
C LEU A 308 12.52 13.19 -14.11
N ALA A 309 13.23 12.79 -15.18
CA ALA A 309 12.61 12.24 -16.39
C ALA A 309 11.88 10.91 -16.09
N VAL A 310 12.51 10.01 -15.34
CA VAL A 310 11.89 8.74 -14.90
C VAL A 310 10.65 8.99 -14.03
N VAL A 311 10.70 9.95 -13.10
CA VAL A 311 9.52 10.31 -12.27
C VAL A 311 8.38 10.84 -13.14
N LYS A 312 8.66 11.71 -14.12
CA LYS A 312 7.65 12.18 -15.09
C LYS A 312 7.05 11.05 -15.92
N LEU A 313 7.86 10.08 -16.34
CA LEU A 313 7.39 8.88 -17.03
C LEU A 313 6.53 8.00 -16.11
N ALA A 314 6.92 7.81 -14.84
CA ALA A 314 6.14 7.07 -13.85
C ALA A 314 4.76 7.69 -13.56
N GLN A 315 4.64 9.01 -13.67
CA GLN A 315 3.34 9.70 -13.57
C GLN A 315 2.39 9.32 -14.70
N ARG A 316 2.92 8.90 -15.87
CA ARG A 316 2.14 8.54 -17.05
C ARG A 316 1.97 7.02 -17.21
N HIS A 317 2.98 6.24 -16.81
CA HIS A 317 3.08 4.82 -17.10
C HIS A 317 3.26 3.97 -15.82
N PRO A 318 2.32 3.04 -15.51
CA PRO A 318 2.41 2.17 -14.33
C PRO A 318 3.64 1.26 -14.31
N SER A 319 4.11 0.79 -15.47
CA SER A 319 5.29 -0.08 -15.57
C SER A 319 6.57 0.62 -15.13
N VAL A 320 6.73 1.89 -15.50
CA VAL A 320 7.86 2.73 -15.07
C VAL A 320 7.81 3.00 -13.57
N LEU A 321 6.63 3.26 -13.00
CA LEU A 321 6.48 3.42 -11.55
C LEU A 321 6.86 2.13 -10.80
N MET A 322 6.38 0.98 -11.29
CA MET A 322 6.75 -0.32 -10.70
C MET A 322 8.27 -0.51 -10.73
N GLN A 323 8.89 -0.35 -11.90
CA GLN A 323 10.33 -0.52 -12.06
C GLN A 323 11.13 0.45 -11.17
N LEU A 324 10.75 1.73 -11.13
CA LEU A 324 11.37 2.72 -10.24
C LEU A 324 11.32 2.26 -8.77
N THR A 325 10.17 1.80 -8.29
CA THR A 325 10.04 1.35 -6.89
C THR A 325 10.80 0.07 -6.59
N LEU A 326 10.88 -0.87 -7.55
CA LEU A 326 11.74 -2.06 -7.44
C LEU A 326 13.22 -1.68 -7.39
N HIS A 327 13.62 -0.73 -8.23
CA HIS A 327 14.99 -0.25 -8.30
C HIS A 327 15.40 0.50 -7.03
N VAL A 328 14.51 1.32 -6.47
CA VAL A 328 14.69 1.96 -5.14
C VAL A 328 14.95 0.92 -4.05
N ARG A 329 14.28 -0.24 -4.07
CA ARG A 329 14.51 -1.32 -3.10
C ARG A 329 15.91 -1.95 -3.22
N ARG A 330 16.55 -1.87 -4.40
CA ARG A 330 17.94 -2.30 -4.62
C ARG A 330 18.94 -1.20 -4.23
N HIS A 331 18.59 0.06 -4.51
CA HIS A 331 19.43 1.25 -4.30
C HIS A 331 18.72 2.29 -3.42
N PRO A 332 18.66 2.09 -2.08
CA PRO A 332 17.90 2.94 -1.17
C PRO A 332 18.36 4.40 -1.15
N GLU A 333 19.59 4.72 -1.57
CA GLU A 333 20.05 6.09 -1.75
C GLU A 333 19.17 6.92 -2.72
N LEU A 334 18.47 6.28 -3.67
CA LEU A 334 17.51 6.94 -4.55
C LEU A 334 16.32 7.55 -3.81
N LEU A 335 16.00 7.06 -2.61
CA LEU A 335 14.95 7.66 -1.79
C LEU A 335 15.26 9.13 -1.47
N ALA A 336 16.53 9.54 -1.40
CA ALA A 336 16.87 10.94 -1.20
C ALA A 336 16.44 11.83 -2.37
N GLU A 337 16.46 11.29 -3.59
CA GLU A 337 16.01 11.98 -4.80
C GLU A 337 14.49 12.13 -4.78
N LEU A 338 13.80 11.02 -4.49
CA LEU A 338 12.33 10.99 -4.44
C LEU A 338 11.78 11.81 -3.27
N LEU A 339 12.46 11.84 -2.13
CA LEU A 339 12.02 12.55 -0.95
C LEU A 339 12.14 14.08 -1.08
N LEU A 340 13.03 14.57 -1.94
CA LEU A 340 13.21 16.01 -2.18
C LEU A 340 12.28 16.57 -3.26
N LEU A 341 11.51 15.71 -3.94
CA LEU A 341 10.54 16.10 -4.96
C LEU A 341 9.13 16.05 -4.37
N PRO A 342 8.34 17.15 -4.41
CA PRO A 342 7.01 17.19 -3.83
C PRO A 342 6.11 16.06 -4.29
N GLU A 343 6.17 15.71 -5.59
CA GLU A 343 5.32 14.72 -6.23
C GLU A 343 5.61 13.27 -5.80
N THR A 344 6.79 13.02 -5.23
CA THR A 344 7.21 11.68 -4.76
C THR A 344 7.52 11.62 -3.28
N THR A 345 7.49 12.75 -2.55
CA THR A 345 7.87 12.82 -1.13
C THR A 345 7.07 11.83 -0.29
N LEU A 346 5.74 11.80 -0.45
CA LEU A 346 4.87 10.92 0.32
C LEU A 346 4.98 9.45 -0.10
N LEU A 347 5.25 9.18 -1.38
CA LEU A 347 5.60 7.84 -1.85
C LEU A 347 6.91 7.36 -1.19
N ALA A 348 7.93 8.22 -1.12
CA ALA A 348 9.21 7.88 -0.46
C ALA A 348 9.01 7.60 1.03
N CYS A 349 8.22 8.42 1.74
CA CYS A 349 7.82 8.16 3.13
C CYS A 349 7.16 6.79 3.30
N TYR A 350 6.21 6.45 2.41
CA TYR A 350 5.53 5.16 2.43
C TYR A 350 6.49 3.99 2.17
N LEU A 351 7.38 4.11 1.18
CA LEU A 351 8.36 3.08 0.86
C LEU A 351 9.30 2.80 2.04
N VAL A 352 9.74 3.84 2.76
CA VAL A 352 10.56 3.70 3.97
C VAL A 352 9.77 3.05 5.11
N ALA A 353 8.53 3.47 5.35
CA ALA A 353 7.68 2.86 6.39
C ALA A 353 7.46 1.37 6.13
N THR A 354 7.22 1.01 4.87
CA THR A 354 6.99 -0.37 4.41
C THR A 354 8.28 -1.06 3.94
N TRP A 355 9.44 -0.64 4.44
CA TRP A 355 10.68 -1.36 4.14
C TRP A 355 10.60 -2.76 4.78
N ASP A 356 10.56 -3.80 3.95
CA ASP A 356 10.35 -5.19 4.38
C ASP A 356 11.63 -5.76 5.02
N GLU A 357 11.44 -6.54 6.09
CA GLU A 357 12.46 -7.38 6.72
C GLU A 357 12.67 -8.65 5.86
N PHE A 358 13.92 -8.97 5.52
CA PHE A 358 14.22 -10.20 4.80
C PHE A 358 14.12 -11.43 5.71
N GLY A 359 13.55 -12.50 5.16
CA GLY A 359 13.73 -13.87 5.63
C GLY A 359 13.01 -14.20 6.93
N SER A 360 12.01 -15.06 6.86
CA SER A 360 11.35 -15.68 8.02
C SER A 360 12.25 -16.66 8.81
N GLY A 361 13.58 -16.48 8.77
CA GLY A 361 14.57 -17.42 9.26
C GLY A 361 15.72 -16.84 10.07
N GLU A 362 15.85 -15.51 10.21
CA GLU A 362 16.95 -14.89 10.97
C GLU A 362 16.48 -14.19 12.25
N ARG A 363 17.36 -14.25 13.26
CA ARG A 363 17.12 -14.05 14.71
C ARG A 363 16.46 -12.70 15.02
N GLU A 364 15.56 -12.68 16.02
CA GLU A 364 14.84 -11.49 16.53
C GLU A 364 15.72 -10.23 16.69
N ALA A 365 16.99 -10.38 17.07
CA ALA A 365 17.93 -9.26 17.21
C ALA A 365 18.25 -8.52 15.89
N MET A 366 18.26 -9.21 14.75
CA MET A 366 18.45 -8.57 13.44
C MET A 366 17.20 -7.76 13.06
N GLN A 367 16.02 -8.32 13.33
CA GLN A 367 14.76 -7.63 13.11
C GLN A 367 14.64 -6.38 13.98
N GLU A 368 15.05 -6.44 15.25
CA GLU A 368 15.06 -5.28 16.15
C GLU A 368 16.01 -4.18 15.63
N LEU A 369 17.19 -4.55 15.16
CA LEU A 369 18.15 -3.61 14.55
C LEU A 369 17.57 -2.98 13.27
N ASP A 370 16.98 -3.78 12.38
CA ASP A 370 16.36 -3.30 11.14
C ASP A 370 15.19 -2.34 11.42
N ARG A 371 14.37 -2.62 12.46
CA ARG A 371 13.32 -1.70 12.90
C ARG A 371 13.87 -0.39 13.45
N ALA A 372 14.98 -0.44 14.16
CA ALA A 372 15.64 0.74 14.72
C ALA A 372 16.25 1.61 13.60
N THR A 373 16.93 1.01 12.62
CA THR A 373 17.52 1.74 11.49
C THR A 373 16.45 2.30 10.55
N ARG A 374 15.37 1.55 10.31
CA ARG A 374 14.18 2.02 9.58
C ARG A 374 13.51 3.21 10.28
N ALA A 375 13.46 3.23 11.62
CA ALA A 375 12.99 4.38 12.41
C ALA A 375 13.73 5.66 12.03
N ILE A 376 15.06 5.56 12.03
CA ILE A 376 15.97 6.68 11.81
C ILE A 376 15.75 7.23 10.41
N ALA A 377 15.61 6.34 9.42
CA ALA A 377 15.29 6.71 8.04
C ALA A 377 13.91 7.39 7.93
N PHE A 378 12.90 6.88 8.65
CA PHE A 378 11.56 7.47 8.63
C PHE A 378 11.54 8.86 9.28
N ASP A 379 12.26 9.07 10.38
CA ASP A 379 12.40 10.40 10.99
C ASP A 379 13.10 11.40 10.04
N ASP A 380 14.10 10.93 9.26
CA ASP A 380 14.72 11.75 8.23
C ASP A 380 13.69 12.16 7.16
N CYS A 381 12.80 11.23 6.77
CA CYS A 381 11.69 11.52 5.87
C CYS A 381 10.72 12.58 6.44
N MET A 382 10.34 12.45 7.71
CA MET A 382 9.43 13.41 8.36
C MET A 382 10.04 14.81 8.44
N ALA A 383 11.34 14.92 8.67
CA ALA A 383 12.03 16.21 8.68
C ALA A 383 12.03 16.91 7.32
N VAL A 384 12.15 16.15 6.22
CA VAL A 384 12.06 16.70 4.85
C VAL A 384 10.61 17.02 4.50
N LEU A 385 9.66 16.12 4.79
CA LEU A 385 8.24 16.34 4.55
C LEU A 385 7.75 17.62 5.24
N ALA A 386 8.17 17.87 6.48
CA ALA A 386 7.85 19.10 7.20
C ALA A 386 8.28 20.38 6.47
N HIS A 387 9.38 20.33 5.71
CA HIS A 387 9.86 21.45 4.92
C HIS A 387 9.05 21.61 3.63
N VAL A 388 8.85 20.52 2.88
CA VAL A 388 8.10 20.54 1.62
C VAL A 388 6.63 20.94 1.85
N SER A 389 5.99 20.41 2.89
CA SER A 389 4.59 20.74 3.22
C SER A 389 4.37 22.20 3.62
N ARG A 390 5.37 22.86 4.24
CA ARG A 390 5.30 24.30 4.54
C ARG A 390 5.35 25.18 3.29
N GLY A 391 5.92 24.68 2.20
CA GLY A 391 5.87 25.33 0.89
C GLY A 391 4.48 25.29 0.24
N GLY A 392 3.54 24.49 0.79
CA GLY A 392 2.20 24.32 0.21
C GLY A 392 2.16 23.37 -0.99
N GLU A 393 3.25 22.65 -1.27
CA GLU A 393 3.41 21.82 -2.46
C GLU A 393 2.86 20.39 -2.29
N VAL A 394 2.47 20.01 -1.06
CA VAL A 394 1.98 18.67 -0.73
C VAL A 394 0.46 18.65 -0.63
N SER A 395 -0.17 17.70 -1.32
CA SER A 395 -1.63 17.53 -1.35
C SER A 395 -2.18 17.03 -0.01
N ALA A 396 -3.26 17.66 0.46
CA ALA A 396 -4.01 17.21 1.65
C ALA A 396 -4.60 15.80 1.47
N VAL A 397 -4.99 15.44 0.23
CA VAL A 397 -5.48 14.11 -0.11
C VAL A 397 -4.39 13.06 0.13
N GLU A 398 -3.17 13.33 -0.33
CA GLU A 398 -2.06 12.40 -0.15
C GLU A 398 -1.63 12.25 1.32
N LEU A 399 -1.64 13.35 2.07
CA LEU A 399 -1.34 13.32 3.50
C LEU A 399 -2.38 12.49 4.26
N SER A 400 -3.67 12.65 3.93
CA SER A 400 -4.74 11.84 4.51
C SER A 400 -4.56 10.35 4.20
N GLU A 401 -4.22 10.02 2.94
CA GLU A 401 -4.03 8.64 2.51
C GLU A 401 -2.79 8.00 3.17
N LEU A 402 -1.67 8.72 3.25
CA LEU A 402 -0.49 8.24 3.96
C LEU A 402 -0.80 8.00 5.45
N LEU A 403 -1.52 8.91 6.10
CA LEU A 403 -1.88 8.74 7.51
C LEU A 403 -2.75 7.51 7.74
N THR A 404 -3.80 7.31 6.94
CA THR A 404 -4.63 6.09 7.00
C THR A 404 -3.78 4.83 6.88
N LEU A 405 -2.81 4.79 5.95
CA LEU A 405 -1.97 3.62 5.74
C LEU A 405 -1.05 3.35 6.93
N LEU A 406 -0.41 4.38 7.48
CA LEU A 406 0.46 4.24 8.65
C LEU A 406 -0.34 3.86 9.90
N VAL A 407 -1.58 4.35 10.04
CA VAL A 407 -2.49 3.89 11.08
C VAL A 407 -2.83 2.42 10.86
N GLY A 408 -3.21 2.00 9.65
CA GLY A 408 -3.50 0.60 9.35
C GLY A 408 -2.33 -0.34 9.64
N MET A 409 -1.09 0.12 9.46
CA MET A 409 0.12 -0.58 9.91
C MET A 409 0.19 -0.68 11.45
N SER A 410 -0.06 0.43 12.15
CA SER A 410 -0.09 0.45 13.61
C SER A 410 -1.17 -0.45 14.23
N LEU A 411 -2.31 -0.64 13.54
CA LEU A 411 -3.36 -1.56 13.98
C LEU A 411 -2.86 -3.02 13.98
N ARG A 412 -1.88 -3.34 13.12
CA ARG A 412 -1.28 -4.67 13.03
C ARG A 412 -0.07 -4.82 13.95
N SER A 413 0.67 -3.74 14.21
CA SER A 413 1.86 -3.73 15.06
C SER A 413 2.04 -2.41 15.83
N ASN A 414 2.03 -2.47 17.17
CA ASN A 414 2.27 -1.29 18.03
C ASN A 414 3.65 -0.64 17.81
N GLU A 415 4.64 -1.39 17.33
CA GLU A 415 5.98 -0.85 17.05
C GLU A 415 5.96 0.17 15.90
N GLU A 416 4.94 0.12 15.05
CA GLU A 416 4.74 1.00 13.90
C GLU A 416 3.85 2.21 14.22
N ALA A 417 3.24 2.27 15.42
CA ALA A 417 2.39 3.38 15.85
C ALA A 417 3.09 4.74 15.80
N ARG A 418 4.40 4.77 16.10
CA ARG A 418 5.23 5.98 16.04
C ARG A 418 5.22 6.66 14.66
N TYR A 419 5.01 5.90 13.57
CA TYR A 419 5.03 6.47 12.22
C TYR A 419 3.80 7.35 11.98
N ALA A 420 2.62 6.87 12.38
CA ALA A 420 1.38 7.64 12.32
C ALA A 420 1.40 8.84 13.28
N GLU A 421 1.94 8.68 14.50
CA GLU A 421 2.13 9.77 15.45
C GLU A 421 3.04 10.87 14.90
N ASN A 422 4.20 10.50 14.34
CA ASN A 422 5.15 11.45 13.76
C ASN A 422 4.55 12.23 12.59
N LEU A 423 3.79 11.56 11.71
CA LEU A 423 3.09 12.23 10.61
C LEU A 423 2.00 13.16 11.13
N SER A 424 1.22 12.74 12.13
CA SER A 424 0.19 13.59 12.75
C SER A 424 0.80 14.87 13.33
N LEU A 425 1.97 14.77 13.99
CA LEU A 425 2.71 15.93 14.47
C LEU A 425 3.18 16.85 13.34
N GLN A 426 3.60 16.31 12.19
CA GLN A 426 3.96 17.14 11.03
C GLN A 426 2.76 17.87 10.45
N ILE A 427 1.60 17.21 10.36
CA ILE A 427 0.36 17.85 9.91
C ILE A 427 -0.04 18.97 10.88
N CYS A 428 0.11 18.77 12.19
CA CYS A 428 -0.17 19.79 13.20
C CYS A 428 0.76 21.00 13.14
N ALA A 429 1.92 20.88 12.47
CA ALA A 429 2.84 21.98 12.24
C ALA A 429 2.53 22.80 10.97
N LEU A 430 1.50 22.41 10.20
CA LEU A 430 1.02 23.15 9.02
C LEU A 430 0.15 24.34 9.44
N THR A 431 -0.24 25.17 8.46
CA THR A 431 -1.21 26.25 8.69
C THR A 431 -2.59 25.70 9.09
N PRO A 432 -3.42 26.45 9.85
CA PRO A 432 -4.77 26.02 10.21
C PRO A 432 -5.62 25.60 9.02
N GLU A 433 -5.51 26.31 7.89
CA GLU A 433 -6.24 26.03 6.66
C GLU A 433 -5.83 24.67 6.06
N GLN A 434 -4.51 24.39 6.01
CA GLN A 434 -4.00 23.10 5.53
C GLN A 434 -4.39 21.95 6.46
N GLN A 435 -4.38 22.17 7.79
CA GLN A 435 -4.84 21.18 8.76
C GLN A 435 -6.31 20.84 8.55
N GLU A 436 -7.15 21.86 8.36
CA GLU A 436 -8.57 21.71 8.09
C GLU A 436 -8.82 20.93 6.80
N ASP A 437 -8.07 21.21 5.73
CA ASP A 437 -8.19 20.48 4.46
C ASP A 437 -7.86 19.00 4.63
N VAL A 438 -6.79 18.64 5.34
CA VAL A 438 -6.45 17.22 5.62
C VAL A 438 -7.56 16.54 6.43
N LEU A 439 -8.11 17.23 7.44
CA LEU A 439 -9.22 16.71 8.25
C LEU A 439 -10.49 16.48 7.44
N ARG A 440 -10.84 17.40 6.54
CA ARG A 440 -12.00 17.24 5.63
C ARG A 440 -11.79 16.04 4.69
N GLN A 441 -10.59 15.83 4.18
CA GLN A 441 -10.28 14.66 3.36
C GLN A 441 -10.43 13.35 4.15
N LEU A 442 -9.91 13.29 5.38
CA LEU A 442 -10.05 12.14 6.27
C LEU A 442 -11.51 11.87 6.68
N ALA A 443 -12.33 12.90 6.85
CA ALA A 443 -13.75 12.76 7.19
C ALA A 443 -14.63 12.41 5.96
N GLY A 444 -14.20 12.79 4.75
CA GLY A 444 -14.85 12.41 3.47
C GLY A 444 -14.61 10.94 3.09
N ARG A 445 -13.35 10.50 3.08
CA ARG A 445 -12.96 9.08 3.36
C ARG A 445 -13.50 8.74 4.76
N ALA A 446 -13.51 7.54 5.35
CA ALA A 446 -14.25 7.29 6.63
C ALA A 446 -15.78 7.53 6.58
N GLY A 447 -16.28 8.60 5.95
CA GLY A 447 -17.64 8.71 5.49
C GLY A 447 -17.91 7.66 4.42
N GLN A 448 -17.13 7.63 3.35
CA GLN A 448 -17.40 6.72 2.22
C GLN A 448 -17.12 5.23 2.52
N SER A 449 -16.12 4.94 3.36
CA SER A 449 -15.67 3.60 3.72
C SER A 449 -15.87 3.35 5.22
N VAL A 450 -16.16 2.11 5.62
CA VAL A 450 -16.17 1.70 7.04
C VAL A 450 -14.92 0.88 7.36
N ASP A 451 -13.75 1.41 7.01
CA ASP A 451 -12.43 0.86 7.34
C ASP A 451 -11.95 1.45 8.66
N ASP A 452 -11.71 0.64 9.68
CA ASP A 452 -11.25 1.11 11.00
C ASP A 452 -10.04 2.05 10.91
N SER A 453 -9.17 1.86 9.91
CA SER A 453 -7.97 2.67 9.70
C SER A 453 -8.30 4.14 9.41
N ASP A 454 -9.32 4.42 8.60
CA ASP A 454 -9.70 5.79 8.23
C ASP A 454 -10.27 6.55 9.44
N PHE A 455 -11.15 5.91 10.21
CA PHE A 455 -11.74 6.55 11.39
C PHE A 455 -10.74 6.70 12.53
N VAL A 456 -9.86 5.73 12.76
CA VAL A 456 -8.77 5.87 13.74
C VAL A 456 -7.81 6.98 13.32
N ALA A 457 -7.44 7.09 12.04
CA ALA A 457 -6.61 8.18 11.52
C ALA A 457 -7.24 9.55 11.73
N LEU A 458 -8.54 9.69 11.47
CA LEU A 458 -9.30 10.91 11.75
C LEU A 458 -9.21 11.27 13.24
N LEU A 459 -9.50 10.33 14.14
CA LEU A 459 -9.45 10.58 15.60
C LEU A 459 -8.03 10.87 16.11
N SER A 460 -7.01 10.21 15.57
CA SER A 460 -5.61 10.47 15.91
C SER A 460 -5.19 11.88 15.54
N LEU A 461 -5.52 12.33 14.32
CA LEU A 461 -5.24 13.69 13.90
C LEU A 461 -6.02 14.72 14.73
N LEU A 462 -7.32 14.49 14.95
CA LEU A 462 -8.16 15.36 15.78
C LEU A 462 -7.60 15.53 17.20
N SER A 463 -7.04 14.46 17.79
CA SER A 463 -6.45 14.51 19.13
C SER A 463 -5.13 15.28 19.22
N THR A 464 -4.55 15.64 18.08
CA THR A 464 -3.24 16.31 17.98
C THR A 464 -3.36 17.76 17.51
N VAL A 465 -4.32 18.06 16.62
CA VAL A 465 -4.56 19.41 16.09
C VAL A 465 -5.18 20.32 17.14
N ARG A 466 -5.15 21.64 16.87
CA ARG A 466 -5.82 22.60 17.74
C ARG A 466 -7.34 22.44 17.69
N ILE A 467 -7.99 22.62 18.84
CA ILE A 467 -9.44 22.41 18.99
C ILE A 467 -10.28 23.33 18.09
N ASP A 468 -9.82 24.54 17.79
CA ASP A 468 -10.51 25.48 16.91
C ASP A 468 -10.58 25.00 15.45
N VAL A 469 -9.52 24.32 14.98
CA VAL A 469 -9.50 23.66 13.68
C VAL A 469 -10.39 22.42 13.69
N ALA A 470 -10.26 21.59 14.73
CA ALA A 470 -11.07 20.37 14.89
C ALA A 470 -12.58 20.64 14.89
N ARG A 471 -13.02 21.77 15.46
CA ARG A 471 -14.44 22.19 15.49
C ARG A 471 -15.04 22.41 14.11
N GLN A 472 -14.24 22.75 13.10
CA GLN A 472 -14.77 22.98 11.75
C GLN A 472 -15.32 21.71 11.11
N VAL A 473 -14.78 20.54 11.47
CA VAL A 473 -15.21 19.24 10.93
C VAL A 473 -16.10 18.45 11.91
N ALA A 474 -16.50 19.03 13.05
CA ALA A 474 -17.25 18.33 14.10
C ALA A 474 -18.54 17.66 13.59
N GLY A 475 -19.27 18.34 12.69
CA GLY A 475 -20.49 17.78 12.09
C GLY A 475 -20.23 16.55 11.21
N ASP A 476 -19.12 16.53 10.47
CA ASP A 476 -18.72 15.38 9.67
C ASP A 476 -18.20 14.24 10.55
N VAL A 477 -17.44 14.55 11.61
CA VAL A 477 -17.01 13.57 12.62
C VAL A 477 -18.21 12.86 13.25
N ALA A 478 -19.24 13.61 13.66
CA ALA A 478 -20.46 13.03 14.21
C ALA A 478 -21.18 12.12 13.20
N ARG A 479 -21.19 12.50 11.91
CA ARG A 479 -21.78 11.71 10.83
C ARG A 479 -21.02 10.42 10.57
N VAL A 480 -19.68 10.49 10.50
CA VAL A 480 -18.80 9.32 10.37
C VAL A 480 -19.04 8.37 11.54
N TYR A 481 -19.01 8.89 12.77
CA TYR A 481 -19.25 8.08 13.95
C TYR A 481 -20.60 7.35 13.92
N LEU A 482 -21.69 8.06 13.58
CA LEU A 482 -23.01 7.47 13.44
C LEU A 482 -23.01 6.34 12.40
N ARG A 483 -22.38 6.55 11.25
CA ARG A 483 -22.25 5.53 10.21
C ARG A 483 -21.50 4.29 10.71
N TYR A 484 -20.39 4.44 11.43
CA TYR A 484 -19.66 3.31 12.02
C TYR A 484 -20.51 2.52 13.02
N MET A 485 -21.30 3.21 13.86
CA MET A 485 -22.16 2.53 14.83
C MET A 485 -23.35 1.83 14.20
N GLN A 486 -23.79 2.29 13.02
CA GLN A 486 -24.99 1.80 12.33
C GLN A 486 -24.68 0.83 11.19
N ASN A 487 -23.40 0.69 10.79
CA ASN A 487 -23.00 -0.14 9.67
C ASN A 487 -23.40 -1.61 9.87
N GLU A 488 -23.95 -2.21 8.83
CA GLU A 488 -24.40 -3.61 8.82
C GLU A 488 -23.30 -4.56 8.33
N ASP A 489 -22.44 -4.08 7.43
CA ASP A 489 -21.46 -4.90 6.70
C ASP A 489 -20.08 -4.95 7.35
N GLY A 490 -19.81 -4.07 8.32
CA GLY A 490 -18.51 -3.89 8.95
C GLY A 490 -18.53 -4.13 10.46
N PHE A 491 -17.42 -4.62 10.99
CA PHE A 491 -17.19 -4.67 12.43
C PHE A 491 -16.24 -3.54 12.82
N PHE A 492 -16.69 -2.67 13.72
CA PHE A 492 -15.84 -1.63 14.30
C PHE A 492 -15.21 -2.12 15.60
N GLU A 493 -13.88 -2.20 15.62
CA GLU A 493 -13.12 -2.54 16.81
C GLU A 493 -12.48 -1.29 17.43
N PRO A 494 -12.91 -0.86 18.65
CA PRO A 494 -12.33 0.32 19.29
C PRO A 494 -10.95 0.03 19.91
N THR A 495 -10.30 -1.09 19.59
CA THR A 495 -9.08 -1.57 20.24
C THR A 495 -7.94 -0.54 20.20
N HIS A 496 -7.89 0.26 19.15
CA HIS A 496 -6.86 1.29 18.94
C HIS A 496 -7.31 2.71 19.30
N ILE A 497 -8.49 2.87 19.90
CA ILE A 497 -9.01 4.18 20.31
C ILE A 497 -8.57 4.52 21.73
N THR A 498 -7.66 5.47 21.87
CA THR A 498 -7.17 5.93 23.18
C THR A 498 -8.20 6.80 23.92
N ARG A 499 -7.91 7.14 25.19
CA ARG A 499 -8.68 8.14 25.93
C ARG A 499 -8.64 9.52 25.26
N ALA A 500 -7.52 9.88 24.63
CA ALA A 500 -7.39 11.16 23.92
C ALA A 500 -8.29 11.20 22.68
N HIS A 501 -8.33 10.11 21.90
CA HIS A 501 -9.25 9.97 20.76
C HIS A 501 -10.73 10.09 21.20
N ALA A 502 -11.11 9.40 22.29
CA ALA A 502 -12.46 9.47 22.82
C ALA A 502 -12.79 10.86 23.39
N HIS A 503 -11.83 11.52 24.05
CA HIS A 503 -11.98 12.87 24.57
C HIS A 503 -12.38 13.85 23.46
N VAL A 504 -11.57 13.91 22.39
CA VAL A 504 -11.80 14.87 21.30
C VAL A 504 -13.09 14.56 20.56
N LEU A 505 -13.43 13.28 20.35
CA LEU A 505 -14.72 12.90 19.75
C LEU A 505 -15.88 13.52 20.53
N TRP A 506 -15.93 13.33 21.85
CA TRP A 506 -17.05 13.81 22.66
C TRP A 506 -17.01 15.31 22.89
N GLU A 507 -15.83 15.92 23.00
CA GLU A 507 -15.70 17.38 23.09
C GLU A 507 -16.29 18.06 21.83
N LEU A 508 -15.99 17.53 20.64
CA LEU A 508 -16.52 18.05 19.39
C LEU A 508 -18.02 17.82 19.26
N VAL A 509 -18.49 16.61 19.57
CA VAL A 509 -19.91 16.25 19.46
C VAL A 509 -20.75 17.11 20.39
N LEU A 510 -20.34 17.30 21.66
CA LEU A 510 -21.11 18.10 22.62
C LEU A 510 -21.18 19.59 22.26
N GLY A 511 -20.32 20.07 21.36
CA GLY A 511 -20.38 21.44 20.82
C GLY A 511 -21.38 21.63 19.67
N LEU A 512 -22.05 20.57 19.21
CA LEU A 512 -22.99 20.61 18.08
C LEU A 512 -24.43 20.93 18.52
N PRO A 513 -25.35 21.24 17.58
CA PRO A 513 -26.78 21.37 17.88
C PRO A 513 -27.36 20.15 18.60
N GLU A 514 -28.28 20.38 19.54
CA GLU A 514 -28.86 19.38 20.44
C GLU A 514 -29.38 18.12 19.73
N GLU A 515 -29.99 18.29 18.55
CA GLU A 515 -30.49 17.18 17.73
C GLU A 515 -29.36 16.21 17.34
N ILE A 516 -28.22 16.73 16.89
CA ILE A 516 -27.06 15.93 16.50
C ILE A 516 -26.46 15.27 17.74
N VAL A 517 -26.30 16.02 18.84
CA VAL A 517 -25.79 15.49 20.11
C VAL A 517 -26.62 14.30 20.59
N SER A 518 -27.95 14.46 20.62
CA SER A 518 -28.88 13.43 21.07
C SER A 518 -28.77 12.15 20.24
N ARG A 519 -28.70 12.29 18.90
CA ARG A 519 -28.52 11.16 17.97
C ARG A 519 -27.17 10.48 18.15
N THR A 520 -26.08 11.24 18.26
CA THR A 520 -24.72 10.71 18.40
C THR A 520 -24.49 10.03 19.76
N LEU A 521 -25.11 10.54 20.84
CA LEU A 521 -25.07 9.91 22.16
C LEU A 521 -25.95 8.65 22.27
N ASN A 522 -26.87 8.43 21.33
CA ASN A 522 -27.75 7.26 21.30
C ASN A 522 -27.81 6.69 19.87
N PRO A 523 -26.68 6.22 19.31
CA PRO A 523 -26.56 5.92 17.89
C PRO A 523 -27.29 4.63 17.47
N ILE A 524 -27.68 3.79 18.43
CA ILE A 524 -28.24 2.46 18.22
C ILE A 524 -29.67 2.42 18.81
N ASP A 525 -30.67 2.39 17.94
CA ASP A 525 -32.05 2.03 18.32
C ASP A 525 -32.26 0.54 18.07
N VAL A 526 -32.08 -0.27 19.12
CA VAL A 526 -32.20 -1.73 19.03
C VAL A 526 -33.59 -2.15 18.56
N LYS A 527 -34.65 -1.43 18.93
CA LYS A 527 -36.01 -1.82 18.57
C LYS A 527 -36.22 -1.61 17.08
N ASP A 528 -35.88 -0.43 16.61
CA ASP A 528 -36.01 -0.07 15.19
C ASP A 528 -35.19 -1.02 14.31
N LEU A 529 -33.92 -1.26 14.67
CA LEU A 529 -32.98 -2.08 13.89
C LEU A 529 -33.26 -3.59 13.93
N LEU A 530 -34.14 -4.07 14.80
CA LEU A 530 -34.58 -5.47 14.84
C LEU A 530 -36.02 -5.65 14.33
N THR A 531 -36.69 -4.57 13.95
CA THR A 531 -38.07 -4.63 13.46
C THR A 531 -38.08 -5.34 12.10
N ASN A 532 -39.00 -6.28 11.92
CA ASN A 532 -39.17 -7.09 10.71
C ASN A 532 -38.05 -8.09 10.36
N LEU A 533 -37.06 -8.30 11.25
CA LEU A 533 -36.06 -9.35 11.08
C LEU A 533 -36.49 -10.65 11.79
N GLU A 534 -36.31 -11.79 11.13
CA GLU A 534 -36.60 -13.12 11.69
C GLU A 534 -35.44 -14.11 11.45
N GLY A 535 -35.45 -15.22 12.19
CA GLY A 535 -34.49 -16.32 12.01
C GLY A 535 -33.01 -15.93 12.08
N ASP A 536 -32.20 -16.51 11.20
CA ASP A 536 -30.74 -16.34 11.18
C ASP A 536 -30.28 -14.93 10.83
N GLU A 537 -31.10 -14.15 10.12
CA GLU A 537 -30.82 -12.75 9.81
C GLU A 537 -30.90 -11.90 11.07
N LYS A 538 -31.93 -12.12 11.89
CA LYS A 538 -32.09 -11.46 13.19
C LYS A 538 -30.94 -11.78 14.14
N GLU A 539 -30.53 -13.04 14.24
CA GLU A 539 -29.42 -13.45 15.13
C GLU A 539 -28.08 -12.87 14.65
N ARG A 540 -27.81 -12.85 13.34
CA ARG A 540 -26.65 -12.13 12.79
C ARG A 540 -26.70 -10.65 13.15
N ARG A 541 -27.85 -9.99 12.98
CA ARG A 541 -28.01 -8.57 13.34
C ARG A 541 -27.79 -8.32 14.82
N ILE A 542 -28.29 -9.18 15.71
CA ILE A 542 -28.06 -9.11 17.16
C ILE A 542 -26.56 -9.14 17.49
N ILE A 543 -25.78 -10.02 16.85
CA ILE A 543 -24.33 -10.10 17.04
C ILE A 543 -23.65 -8.78 16.65
N HIS A 544 -24.01 -8.20 15.50
CA HIS A 544 -23.49 -6.91 15.06
C HIS A 544 -23.86 -5.78 16.02
N LEU A 545 -25.12 -5.70 16.44
CA LEU A 545 -25.58 -4.67 17.39
C LEU A 545 -24.94 -4.82 18.77
N CYS A 546 -24.71 -6.05 19.25
CA CYS A 546 -23.97 -6.28 20.50
C CYS A 546 -22.55 -5.70 20.40
N ARG A 547 -21.87 -5.96 19.28
CA ARG A 547 -20.52 -5.46 19.00
C ARG A 547 -20.46 -3.94 18.91
N ALA A 548 -21.36 -3.32 18.13
CA ALA A 548 -21.48 -1.87 18.03
C ALA A 548 -21.79 -1.22 19.39
N MET A 549 -22.71 -1.81 20.16
CA MET A 549 -23.06 -1.33 21.50
C MET A 549 -21.86 -1.38 22.45
N ARG A 550 -21.05 -2.45 22.42
CA ARG A 550 -19.82 -2.54 23.21
C ARG A 550 -18.81 -1.47 22.81
N ALA A 551 -18.66 -1.22 21.51
CA ALA A 551 -17.76 -0.19 21.04
C ALA A 551 -18.20 1.21 21.48
N HIS A 552 -19.50 1.50 21.38
CA HIS A 552 -20.11 2.73 21.90
C HIS A 552 -19.89 2.89 23.41
N MET A 553 -20.14 1.85 24.22
CA MET A 553 -19.89 1.87 25.66
C MET A 553 -18.42 2.17 25.99
N ARG A 554 -17.48 1.54 25.28
CA ARG A 554 -16.05 1.78 25.47
C ARG A 554 -15.66 3.21 25.15
N LEU A 555 -16.15 3.76 24.04
CA LEU A 555 -15.90 5.15 23.67
C LEU A 555 -16.46 6.14 24.69
N LEU A 556 -17.69 5.92 25.17
CA LEU A 556 -18.28 6.74 26.23
C LEU A 556 -17.47 6.64 27.54
N ALA A 557 -17.07 5.42 27.94
CA ALA A 557 -16.29 5.20 29.15
C ALA A 557 -14.89 5.84 29.08
N ARG A 558 -14.20 5.72 27.95
CA ARG A 558 -12.92 6.38 27.67
C ARG A 558 -13.07 7.91 27.63
N GLY A 559 -14.19 8.39 27.08
CA GLY A 559 -14.59 9.79 27.12
C GLY A 559 -14.72 10.31 28.55
N ILE A 560 -15.55 9.68 29.38
CA ILE A 560 -15.75 10.07 30.77
C ILE A 560 -14.43 10.04 31.56
N SER A 561 -13.60 9.00 31.37
CA SER A 561 -12.32 8.88 32.09
C SER A 561 -11.22 9.84 31.62
N SER A 562 -11.42 10.55 30.52
CA SER A 562 -10.48 11.54 30.00
C SER A 562 -10.64 12.94 30.62
N TYR A 563 -11.77 13.23 31.26
CA TYR A 563 -12.00 14.54 31.88
C TYR A 563 -11.17 14.67 33.16
N GLN A 564 -10.39 15.75 33.26
CA GLN A 564 -9.65 16.09 34.49
C GLN A 564 -10.56 16.60 35.62
N GLY A 565 -11.82 16.93 35.31
CA GLY A 565 -12.83 17.43 36.25
C GLY A 565 -14.13 16.65 36.22
N THR A 566 -15.26 17.35 36.30
CA THR A 566 -16.58 16.72 36.20
C THR A 566 -16.91 16.45 34.74
N ALA A 567 -17.10 15.18 34.38
CA ALA A 567 -17.54 14.81 33.05
C ALA A 567 -18.97 15.33 32.76
N PRO A 568 -19.28 15.73 31.52
CA PRO A 568 -20.62 16.13 31.10
C PRO A 568 -21.69 15.11 31.49
N ARG A 569 -22.80 15.60 32.01
CA ARG A 569 -23.90 14.75 32.52
C ARG A 569 -24.49 13.92 31.40
N GLU A 570 -24.58 14.48 30.21
CA GLU A 570 -25.11 13.88 28.99
C GLU A 570 -24.33 12.60 28.62
N LEU A 571 -23.01 12.61 28.76
CA LEU A 571 -22.16 11.43 28.52
C LEU A 571 -22.38 10.34 29.57
N ILE A 572 -22.48 10.72 30.85
CA ILE A 572 -22.75 9.77 31.93
C ILE A 572 -24.12 9.11 31.75
N GLU A 573 -25.13 9.90 31.38
CA GLU A 573 -26.47 9.40 31.11
C GLU A 573 -26.52 8.52 29.85
N ALA A 574 -25.77 8.87 28.80
CA ALA A 574 -25.62 8.03 27.61
C ALA A 574 -24.98 6.68 27.95
N LEU A 575 -23.91 6.68 28.76
CA LEU A 575 -23.27 5.44 29.20
C LEU A 575 -24.22 4.58 30.03
N ALA A 576 -24.97 5.18 30.95
CA ALA A 576 -25.98 4.47 31.74
C ALA A 576 -27.06 3.82 30.85
N ARG A 577 -27.55 4.54 29.83
CA ARG A 577 -28.53 4.01 28.86
C ARG A 577 -27.93 2.88 28.01
N ALA A 578 -26.69 3.02 27.55
CA ALA A 578 -26.00 1.99 26.80
C ALA A 578 -25.82 0.71 27.65
N ILE A 579 -25.30 0.83 28.89
CA ILE A 579 -25.16 -0.31 29.82
C ILE A 579 -26.50 -1.00 30.03
N ARG A 580 -27.55 -0.24 30.33
CA ARG A 580 -28.91 -0.79 30.53
C ARG A 580 -29.40 -1.57 29.32
N SER A 581 -29.13 -1.06 28.12
CA SER A 581 -29.53 -1.69 26.86
C SER A 581 -28.69 -2.92 26.54
N GLY A 582 -27.43 -2.99 27.00
CA GLY A 582 -26.53 -4.13 26.81
C GLY A 582 -26.51 -5.17 27.93
N ALA A 583 -27.17 -4.91 29.06
CA ALA A 583 -27.03 -5.70 30.29
C ALA A 583 -27.60 -7.12 30.19
N GLN A 584 -28.70 -7.31 29.44
CA GLN A 584 -29.44 -8.57 29.36
C GLN A 584 -30.17 -8.68 28.02
N ARG A 585 -30.43 -9.90 27.55
CA ARG A 585 -31.26 -10.12 26.35
C ARG A 585 -32.73 -9.89 26.68
N HIS A 586 -33.35 -8.91 26.02
CA HIS A 586 -34.81 -8.68 26.10
C HIS A 586 -35.26 -7.89 24.86
N ASP A 587 -35.47 -8.61 23.75
CA ASP A 587 -35.75 -8.04 22.42
C ASP A 587 -36.88 -7.00 22.45
N GLU A 588 -38.02 -7.29 23.08
CA GLU A 588 -39.19 -6.37 23.19
C GLU A 588 -38.89 -5.04 23.90
N LYS A 589 -37.87 -5.04 24.77
CA LYS A 589 -37.42 -3.86 25.53
C LYS A 589 -36.23 -3.17 24.87
N GLY A 590 -35.82 -3.61 23.68
CA GLY A 590 -34.65 -3.10 22.99
C GLY A 590 -33.34 -3.43 23.73
N ARG A 591 -33.25 -4.59 24.39
CA ARG A 591 -32.06 -4.98 25.14
C ARG A 591 -31.35 -6.18 24.52
N LEU A 592 -30.03 -6.10 24.49
CA LEU A 592 -29.12 -7.06 23.87
C LEU A 592 -28.13 -7.60 24.92
N PRO A 593 -27.65 -8.85 24.80
CA PRO A 593 -26.65 -9.41 25.71
C PRO A 593 -25.22 -8.95 25.36
N ALA A 594 -24.98 -7.64 25.32
CA ALA A 594 -23.70 -7.05 24.88
C ALA A 594 -22.51 -7.37 25.82
N PHE A 595 -22.77 -7.83 27.04
CA PHE A 595 -21.73 -8.24 27.99
C PHE A 595 -21.32 -9.73 27.88
N SER A 596 -21.89 -10.49 26.95
CA SER A 596 -21.51 -11.91 26.79
C SER A 596 -20.01 -12.05 26.53
N ARG A 597 -19.38 -13.03 27.22
CA ARG A 597 -17.97 -13.41 27.02
C ARG A 597 -17.63 -13.82 25.59
N PHE A 598 -18.61 -14.25 24.81
CA PHE A 598 -18.44 -14.57 23.39
C PHE A 598 -17.85 -13.38 22.60
N TYR A 599 -18.12 -12.15 23.03
CA TYR A 599 -17.63 -10.93 22.39
C TYR A 599 -16.28 -10.41 22.96
N ASP A 600 -15.69 -11.10 23.94
CA ASP A 600 -14.33 -10.81 24.42
C ASP A 600 -13.27 -11.61 23.63
N VAL A 601 -13.68 -12.68 22.92
CA VAL A 601 -12.79 -13.52 22.10
C VAL A 601 -12.82 -13.05 20.66
N THR A 602 -12.00 -12.05 20.33
CA THR A 602 -11.76 -11.71 18.92
C THR A 602 -10.79 -12.73 18.33
N PHE A 603 -11.23 -13.46 17.30
CA PHE A 603 -10.37 -14.33 16.47
C PHE A 603 -9.46 -13.48 15.58
N SER A 604 -8.63 -12.61 16.16
CA SER A 604 -7.53 -11.97 15.45
C SER A 604 -6.33 -12.92 15.53
N LEU A 605 -6.07 -13.66 14.44
CA LEU A 605 -4.86 -14.44 14.23
C LEU A 605 -3.62 -13.52 14.39
N GLY A 606 -3.05 -13.46 15.60
CA GLY A 606 -1.77 -12.80 15.89
C GLY A 606 -1.81 -11.42 16.56
N GLY A 607 -2.98 -10.85 16.90
CA GLY A 607 -3.08 -9.53 17.56
C GLY A 607 -3.17 -9.61 19.08
N LYS A 608 -2.57 -8.64 19.81
CA LYS A 608 -2.81 -8.47 21.26
C LYS A 608 -4.28 -8.12 21.51
N HIS A 609 -4.92 -8.84 22.45
CA HIS A 609 -6.27 -8.54 22.89
C HIS A 609 -6.36 -7.16 23.57
N ASP A 610 -7.33 -6.32 23.18
CA ASP A 610 -7.66 -5.11 23.93
C ASP A 610 -8.12 -5.46 25.35
N LYS A 611 -7.92 -4.53 26.30
CA LYS A 611 -8.33 -4.72 27.69
C LYS A 611 -9.83 -5.01 27.77
N PRO A 612 -10.29 -5.86 28.69
CA PRO A 612 -11.72 -6.20 28.80
C PRO A 612 -12.57 -4.94 28.99
N ILE A 613 -13.79 -4.91 28.45
CA ILE A 613 -14.71 -3.75 28.56
C ILE A 613 -14.90 -3.27 30.01
N THR A 614 -14.82 -4.20 30.97
CA THR A 614 -14.88 -3.91 32.40
C THR A 614 -13.78 -2.97 32.88
N ALA A 615 -12.60 -2.98 32.25
CA ALA A 615 -11.50 -2.08 32.60
C ALA A 615 -11.85 -0.62 32.24
N ASP A 616 -12.36 -0.38 31.02
CA ASP A 616 -12.84 0.95 30.61
C ASP A 616 -13.99 1.45 31.49
N LEU A 617 -14.98 0.59 31.76
CA LEU A 617 -16.13 0.93 32.62
C LEU A 617 -15.72 1.25 34.06
N SER A 618 -14.81 0.46 34.64
CA SER A 618 -14.33 0.72 36.00
C SER A 618 -13.54 2.02 36.08
N GLU A 619 -12.74 2.31 35.06
CA GLU A 619 -11.99 3.56 34.95
C GLU A 619 -12.95 4.75 34.87
N ALA A 620 -13.98 4.68 34.02
CA ALA A 620 -15.01 5.72 33.93
C ALA A 620 -15.71 5.97 35.27
N ILE A 621 -16.10 4.92 36.00
CA ILE A 621 -16.77 5.03 37.30
C ILE A 621 -15.87 5.71 38.34
N ARG A 622 -14.57 5.39 38.36
CA ARG A 622 -13.61 6.05 39.26
C ARG A 622 -13.47 7.54 38.94
N SER A 623 -13.59 7.93 37.68
CA SER A 623 -13.49 9.33 37.24
C SER A 623 -14.77 10.15 37.48
N VAL A 624 -15.91 9.53 37.80
CA VAL A 624 -17.14 10.27 38.11
C VAL A 624 -17.09 10.79 39.56
N HIS A 625 -16.98 12.11 39.70
CA HIS A 625 -16.90 12.80 40.98
C HIS A 625 -18.27 13.00 41.66
N ILE A 626 -19.36 13.04 40.89
CA ILE A 626 -20.73 13.21 41.41
C ILE A 626 -21.23 11.86 41.95
N PRO A 627 -21.44 11.71 43.28
CA PRO A 627 -21.80 10.43 43.89
C PRO A 627 -23.09 9.81 43.32
N GLU A 628 -24.12 10.61 43.06
CA GLU A 628 -25.41 10.14 42.54
C GLU A 628 -25.26 9.58 41.12
N SER A 629 -24.45 10.24 40.30
CA SER A 629 -24.17 9.81 38.93
C SER A 629 -23.32 8.53 38.91
N ARG A 630 -22.35 8.44 39.82
CA ARG A 630 -21.53 7.25 40.02
C ARG A 630 -22.36 6.06 40.49
N GLN A 631 -23.23 6.26 41.48
CA GLN A 631 -24.15 5.25 41.98
C GLN A 631 -25.08 4.73 40.87
N ARG A 632 -25.64 5.64 40.06
CA ARG A 632 -26.50 5.27 38.93
C ARG A 632 -25.80 4.35 37.92
N LEU A 633 -24.54 4.64 37.56
CA LEU A 633 -23.77 3.76 36.68
C LEU A 633 -23.55 2.37 37.30
N VAL A 634 -23.23 2.32 38.60
CA VAL A 634 -23.07 1.05 39.34
C VAL A 634 -24.37 0.26 39.37
N ASP A 635 -25.51 0.92 39.59
CA ASP A 635 -26.82 0.27 39.62
C ASP A 635 -27.16 -0.37 38.26
N GLU A 636 -26.81 0.28 37.14
CA GLU A 636 -26.97 -0.31 35.81
C GLU A 636 -26.04 -1.51 35.59
N LEU A 637 -24.79 -1.45 36.07
CA LEU A 637 -23.86 -2.59 35.99
C LEU A 637 -24.35 -3.81 36.78
N LEU A 638 -25.07 -3.61 37.90
CA LEU A 638 -25.62 -4.71 38.68
C LEU A 638 -26.74 -5.46 37.94
N ASN A 639 -27.29 -4.89 36.87
CA ASN A 639 -28.27 -5.54 36.01
C ASN A 639 -27.63 -6.45 34.96
N ILE A 640 -26.30 -6.46 34.81
CA ILE A 640 -25.60 -7.32 33.85
C ILE A 640 -25.82 -8.79 34.19
N ASP A 641 -26.20 -9.56 33.18
CA ASP A 641 -26.54 -10.98 33.29
C ASP A 641 -25.39 -11.90 32.82
N GLU A 642 -24.15 -11.54 33.19
CA GLU A 642 -22.93 -12.27 32.86
C GLU A 642 -22.02 -12.36 34.11
N PRO A 643 -21.96 -13.52 34.79
CA PRO A 643 -21.20 -13.68 36.04
C PRO A 643 -19.70 -13.36 35.90
N GLY A 644 -19.11 -13.69 34.74
CA GLY A 644 -17.70 -13.41 34.47
C GLY A 644 -17.38 -11.92 34.44
N VAL A 645 -18.28 -11.11 33.88
CA VAL A 645 -18.16 -9.65 33.83
C VAL A 645 -18.30 -9.05 35.22
N LEU A 646 -19.27 -9.49 36.02
CA LEU A 646 -19.44 -9.04 37.39
C LEU A 646 -18.22 -9.37 38.26
N ALA A 647 -17.61 -10.54 38.07
CA ALA A 647 -16.38 -10.92 38.77
C ALA A 647 -15.20 -10.01 38.40
N HIS A 648 -15.01 -9.69 37.10
CA HIS A 648 -13.98 -8.74 36.66
C HIS A 648 -14.22 -7.32 37.16
N LEU A 649 -15.48 -6.87 37.23
CA LEU A 649 -15.85 -5.57 37.81
C LEU A 649 -15.53 -5.52 39.31
N LEU A 650 -15.74 -6.60 40.07
CA LEU A 650 -15.45 -6.65 41.50
C LEU A 650 -13.96 -6.40 41.82
N VAL A 651 -13.06 -6.80 40.93
CA VAL A 651 -11.61 -6.54 41.09
C VAL A 651 -11.30 -5.05 40.89
N ASN A 652 -12.03 -4.36 40.02
CA ASN A 652 -11.67 -3.04 39.52
C ASN A 652 -12.55 -1.89 40.06
N LEU A 653 -13.71 -2.15 40.66
CA LEU A 653 -14.55 -1.08 41.21
C LEU A 653 -14.00 -0.52 42.54
N PRO A 654 -14.33 0.74 42.89
CA PRO A 654 -14.09 1.29 44.23
C PRO A 654 -14.64 0.39 45.34
N GLU A 655 -13.95 0.34 46.49
CA GLU A 655 -14.28 -0.55 47.64
C GLU A 655 -15.73 -0.43 48.11
N GLU A 656 -16.27 0.80 48.14
CA GLU A 656 -17.64 1.11 48.53
C GLU A 656 -18.72 0.35 47.71
N TYR A 657 -18.40 -0.06 46.47
CA TYR A 657 -19.33 -0.77 45.60
C TYR A 657 -19.10 -2.28 45.53
N LYS A 658 -17.95 -2.77 46.01
CA LYS A 658 -17.60 -4.20 45.93
C LYS A 658 -18.59 -5.09 46.67
N HIS A 659 -19.13 -4.63 47.80
CA HIS A 659 -20.13 -5.39 48.57
C HIS A 659 -21.43 -5.61 47.76
N SER A 660 -21.92 -4.59 47.05
CA SER A 660 -23.12 -4.68 46.22
C SER A 660 -22.93 -5.64 45.04
N VAL A 661 -21.77 -5.60 44.38
CA VAL A 661 -21.40 -6.52 43.30
C VAL A 661 -21.26 -7.94 43.81
N LYS A 662 -20.61 -8.14 44.97
CA LYS A 662 -20.49 -9.46 45.63
C LYS A 662 -21.88 -10.03 45.94
N ARG A 663 -22.77 -9.26 46.55
CA ARG A 663 -24.14 -9.72 46.84
C ARG A 663 -24.90 -10.13 45.57
N ARG A 664 -24.70 -9.42 44.44
CA ARG A 664 -25.31 -9.75 43.15
C ARG A 664 -24.71 -11.01 42.52
N SER A 665 -23.38 -11.16 42.55
CA SER A 665 -22.70 -12.36 42.01
C SER A 665 -23.09 -13.63 42.76
N TRP A 666 -23.22 -13.55 44.09
CA TRP A 666 -23.68 -14.66 44.94
C TRP A 666 -25.13 -15.08 44.66
N ARG A 667 -26.03 -14.14 44.36
CA ARG A 667 -27.41 -14.47 43.94
C ARG A 667 -27.46 -15.23 42.60
N TRP A 668 -26.45 -15.03 41.76
CA TRP A 668 -26.31 -15.74 40.49
C TRP A 668 -25.81 -17.17 40.69
N SER A 669 -24.80 -17.38 41.56
CA SER A 669 -24.31 -18.73 41.90
C SER A 669 -25.38 -19.61 42.56
N LEU A 670 -26.37 -19.01 43.22
CA LEU A 670 -27.52 -19.73 43.80
C LEU A 670 -28.64 -20.06 42.78
N ARG A 671 -28.59 -19.47 41.57
CA ARG A 671 -29.59 -19.69 40.50
C ARG A 671 -29.16 -20.70 39.44
N MET A 672 -27.91 -21.16 39.44
CA MET A 672 -27.49 -22.27 38.57
C MET A 672 -28.00 -23.60 39.14
N PRO A 673 -28.82 -24.37 38.40
CA PRO A 673 -29.09 -25.74 38.77
C PRO A 673 -27.77 -26.52 38.70
N LEU A 674 -27.51 -27.34 39.71
CA LEU A 674 -26.55 -28.44 39.63
C LEU A 674 -27.04 -29.44 38.57
N SER A 675 -26.82 -29.16 37.29
CA SER A 675 -27.02 -30.13 36.21
C SER A 675 -25.79 -30.14 35.30
N LEU A 676 -24.67 -30.56 35.87
CA LEU A 676 -23.58 -31.21 35.14
C LEU A 676 -23.25 -32.49 35.91
N GLY A 677 -24.11 -33.48 35.69
CA GLY A 677 -23.90 -34.87 36.03
C GLY A 677 -24.34 -35.70 34.83
N HIS A 678 -23.47 -35.80 33.83
CA HIS A 678 -23.13 -36.99 33.04
C HIS A 678 -22.25 -36.63 31.85
#